data_AF-A0AAN6SFF8-F1
#
_entry.id   AF-A0AAN6SFF8-F1
#
_cell.length_a   1.000
_cell.length_b   1.000
_cell.length_c   1.000
_cell.angle_alpha   90.00
_cell.angle_beta   90.00
_cell.angle_gamma   90.00
#
_symmetry.space_group_name_H-M   'P 1'
#
loop_
_entity.id
_entity.type
_entity.pdbx_description
1 polymer ?
#
loop_
_entity_poly.entity_id
_entity_poly.type
_entity_poly.pdbx_seq_one_letter_code
_entity_poly.pdbx_strand_id
1 'polypeptide(L)'
;MSDDRRAILRDNPGTATINASSGYLDNVRNLSVAANKENIPTGTGSSPTDKAASTPAATPSQPAPNNRKRKAPATPPAPQRLPKADELEDIIINQPMTDNCDQVRRKINRALDAGIITKTALAGEIGVSVKSLTGFLREHGAFKGQGYSSYPAAWEYFKKLEVFGYKIPNKTSAAKKRKTDSAAGAEAGAANSAGVDISDVHLEGEETDEVPVYDTCDEIRRKIDAYLKRPGVTMAQFCRDIHAQHQSAKRPANIHTSQLTRFRGMNGARAGATSSVFYGAYVFFEKLRIKEKKPMTKHRQDMEEAWPAGFDRTDDGRKSKGIAPPKLSDPMDNATPTTSSNAVQPIQQYQRKLVGVRKVTAKKKIEGHRTAVTVNNWTVVGQTSQMKRFKIGDLVVFMEIDSFIPKTDRFWELWPSMTDLFNGEQGLRVRSRAVAGTWSQGMIFPLEQFPEITTHYQKRIEKVGKDNATKELLSYSWADRLGIKKWEYPTHERPVTGIIGELSALIQKPGNWRIQDVGNVVFHPHTAKNRIYQVTEKLDGISMHVYKVSNSSTDLLSFFPALRPLPSADKPDGSIPIPPTMQTERSRVGVCNRSHEFFDDGKNIYWETAKASGILDKIHEIPFRNIAIQGELVGSHIQGNTMQYPEGKHEFVVFGIWDIDAKDYLATKTVELLCKTLDIAHVPVLGYGPVTKYGKNAEEILAFADRLGPGKYGGIKEGLIFRANDDWKTGFKVISNRWLKMTGK
;
A
#
# COMPACT_ATOMS: atom_id res chain seq x y z
N MET A 1 -37.76 -9.94 68.08
CA MET A 1 -36.37 -9.81 68.56
C MET A 1 -35.63 -8.97 67.52
N SER A 2 -35.81 -7.64 67.49
CA SER A 2 -35.10 -6.60 68.29
C SER A 2 -33.60 -6.60 67.97
N ASP A 3 -32.88 -5.54 67.58
CA ASP A 3 -33.07 -4.09 67.48
C ASP A 3 -32.00 -3.61 66.45
N ASP A 4 -32.26 -2.69 65.51
CA ASP A 4 -32.30 -1.23 65.66
C ASP A 4 -30.93 -0.57 65.99
N ARG A 5 -30.38 0.23 65.06
CA ARG A 5 -29.99 1.65 65.30
C ARG A 5 -29.39 2.35 64.07
N ARG A 6 -29.84 3.59 63.94
CA ARG A 6 -29.64 4.58 62.89
C ARG A 6 -28.97 5.81 63.51
N ALA A 7 -28.18 6.52 62.68
CA ALA A 7 -27.82 7.94 62.75
C ALA A 7 -26.90 8.47 63.87
N ILE A 8 -26.03 9.43 63.51
CA ILE A 8 -26.10 10.84 63.94
C ILE A 8 -25.10 11.70 63.12
N LEU A 9 -25.62 12.80 62.58
CA LEU A 9 -24.96 13.99 62.01
C LEU A 9 -24.38 14.88 63.12
N ARG A 10 -23.43 15.78 62.76
CA ARG A 10 -23.10 17.13 63.32
C ARG A 10 -21.60 17.38 63.09
N ASP A 11 -21.06 18.55 62.77
CA ASP A 11 -21.52 19.89 62.47
C ASP A 11 -20.36 20.61 61.73
N ASN A 12 -20.69 21.58 60.89
CA ASN A 12 -19.81 22.66 60.41
C ASN A 12 -20.26 23.91 61.20
N PRO A 13 -19.42 24.90 61.60
CA PRO A 13 -18.96 25.92 60.64
C PRO A 13 -17.66 26.68 61.02
N GLY A 14 -17.14 27.50 60.09
CA GLY A 14 -16.12 28.51 60.40
C GLY A 14 -15.50 29.20 59.18
N THR A 15 -16.14 30.26 58.72
CA THR A 15 -15.70 31.23 57.70
C THR A 15 -14.57 32.15 58.18
N ALA A 16 -13.57 32.45 57.35
CA ALA A 16 -12.90 33.75 57.29
C ALA A 16 -12.01 33.91 56.03
N THR A 17 -12.45 34.76 55.12
CA THR A 17 -11.69 35.50 54.09
C THR A 17 -10.62 36.40 54.70
N ILE A 18 -9.38 36.45 54.18
CA ILE A 18 -8.62 37.70 53.93
C ILE A 18 -7.53 37.50 52.85
N ASN A 19 -7.45 38.47 51.94
CA ASN A 19 -6.38 38.73 50.96
C ASN A 19 -5.09 39.25 51.62
N ALA A 20 -4.01 39.21 50.81
CA ALA A 20 -2.94 40.23 50.68
C ALA A 20 -1.51 39.86 51.14
N SER A 21 -0.68 39.60 50.12
CA SER A 21 0.55 40.34 49.73
C SER A 21 1.84 40.30 50.55
N SER A 22 2.93 40.17 49.76
CA SER A 22 4.30 40.70 49.93
C SER A 22 5.19 39.94 50.92
N GLY A 23 6.42 39.52 50.62
CA GLY A 23 7.36 39.83 49.54
C GLY A 23 8.76 39.77 50.15
N TYR A 24 9.80 39.34 49.42
CA TYR A 24 11.19 39.78 49.65
C TYR A 24 12.12 39.42 48.46
N LEU A 25 12.48 40.49 47.74
CA LEU A 25 13.70 40.80 46.96
C LEU A 25 14.03 40.02 45.67
N ASP A 26 14.00 40.64 44.46
CA ASP A 26 14.84 41.74 43.89
C ASP A 26 16.31 41.32 43.68
N ASN A 27 17.05 41.60 42.59
CA ASN A 27 16.97 42.44 41.38
C ASN A 27 18.05 41.86 40.39
N VAL A 28 18.15 42.12 39.08
CA VAL A 28 18.52 43.40 38.43
C VAL A 28 18.34 43.31 36.88
N ARG A 29 17.43 44.17 36.36
CA ARG A 29 17.48 45.13 35.20
C ARG A 29 17.74 44.66 33.75
N ASN A 30 16.81 44.85 32.80
CA ASN A 30 16.32 46.07 32.05
C ASN A 30 17.13 46.30 30.75
N LEU A 31 16.52 46.54 29.58
CA LEU A 31 15.76 47.75 29.20
C LEU A 31 14.92 47.53 27.92
N SER A 32 13.66 47.99 27.91
CA SER A 32 13.17 49.07 26.99
C SER A 32 11.67 49.31 27.19
N VAL A 33 11.30 50.55 27.51
CA VAL A 33 9.92 51.05 27.65
C VAL A 33 9.54 51.85 26.41
N ALA A 34 8.28 51.73 26.01
CA ALA A 34 7.62 52.46 24.94
C ALA A 34 7.04 53.81 25.41
N ALA A 35 6.90 54.77 24.48
CA ALA A 35 5.63 55.42 24.08
C ALA A 35 5.85 56.85 23.55
N ASN A 36 5.31 57.15 22.37
CA ASN A 36 4.28 58.18 22.24
C ASN A 36 3.61 58.19 20.86
N LYS A 37 2.31 58.52 20.87
CA LYS A 37 1.39 58.67 19.73
C LYS A 37 1.24 60.15 19.33
N GLU A 38 0.67 60.32 18.13
CA GLU A 38 -0.22 61.40 17.64
C GLU A 38 0.28 62.34 16.51
N ASN A 39 -0.07 61.96 15.27
CA ASN A 39 -1.11 62.52 14.38
C ASN A 39 -0.97 63.87 13.57
N ILE A 40 -1.20 63.72 12.23
CA ILE A 40 -1.77 64.59 11.14
C ILE A 40 -0.91 65.83 10.72
N PRO A 41 -0.78 66.25 9.42
CA PRO A 41 -1.80 66.15 8.38
C PRO A 41 -1.47 65.93 6.88
N THR A 42 -2.41 65.20 6.24
CA THR A 42 -3.13 65.43 4.95
C THR A 42 -2.46 65.91 3.66
N GLY A 43 -2.92 65.32 2.54
CA GLY A 43 -3.10 65.99 1.24
C GLY A 43 -2.71 65.12 0.04
N THR A 44 -3.57 64.21 -0.44
CA THR A 44 -4.49 64.36 -1.60
C THR A 44 -3.83 64.66 -2.95
N GLY A 45 -4.04 63.79 -3.94
CA GLY A 45 -3.75 64.09 -5.34
C GLY A 45 -4.00 62.90 -6.28
N SER A 46 -5.07 62.98 -7.03
CA SER A 46 -5.67 61.95 -7.88
C SER A 46 -4.92 61.63 -9.19
N SER A 47 -5.21 60.44 -9.72
CA SER A 47 -5.08 59.92 -11.11
C SER A 47 -5.62 60.90 -12.20
N PRO A 48 -5.63 60.61 -13.54
CA PRO A 48 -5.15 59.46 -14.33
C PRO A 48 -4.57 59.80 -15.74
N THR A 49 -4.42 58.77 -16.60
CA THR A 49 -4.55 58.70 -18.09
C THR A 49 -3.36 58.85 -19.06
N ASP A 50 -3.29 57.83 -19.93
CA ASP A 50 -3.15 57.82 -21.39
C ASP A 50 -1.79 57.68 -22.15
N LYS A 51 -1.74 56.56 -22.89
CA LYS A 51 -1.41 56.32 -24.30
C LYS A 51 -0.13 56.90 -24.97
N ALA A 52 0.64 55.92 -25.46
CA ALA A 52 1.03 55.68 -26.86
C ALA A 52 2.25 56.39 -27.51
N ALA A 53 3.06 55.52 -28.10
CA ALA A 53 3.80 55.62 -29.37
C ALA A 53 4.98 56.58 -29.51
N SER A 54 6.17 56.03 -29.78
CA SER A 54 6.86 56.22 -31.08
C SER A 54 8.18 55.44 -31.14
N THR A 55 8.48 54.91 -32.32
CA THR A 55 9.78 54.39 -32.75
C THR A 55 10.23 55.25 -33.93
N PRO A 56 11.53 55.46 -34.15
CA PRO A 56 12.13 55.03 -35.43
C PRO A 56 13.56 54.45 -35.28
N ALA A 57 13.88 53.31 -35.93
CA ALA A 57 14.74 53.14 -37.14
C ALA A 57 16.19 53.69 -36.99
N ALA A 58 17.29 52.93 -36.95
CA ALA A 58 17.92 51.92 -37.84
C ALA A 58 18.77 52.49 -39.00
N THR A 59 20.12 52.41 -38.93
CA THR A 59 21.11 52.16 -40.03
C THR A 59 22.58 52.02 -39.51
N PRO A 60 23.61 51.57 -40.29
CA PRO A 60 24.44 50.39 -39.95
C PRO A 60 25.99 50.54 -40.03
N SER A 61 26.73 49.51 -39.55
CA SER A 61 28.07 48.98 -40.02
C SER A 61 29.29 49.95 -40.08
N GLN A 62 30.49 49.74 -39.51
CA GLN A 62 31.54 48.69 -39.49
C GLN A 62 32.78 49.29 -38.69
N PRO A 63 34.01 48.74 -38.71
CA PRO A 63 34.55 47.45 -38.28
C PRO A 63 35.57 47.61 -37.10
N ALA A 64 36.03 46.49 -36.51
CA ALA A 64 36.99 46.47 -35.41
C ALA A 64 38.40 47.01 -35.77
N PRO A 65 39.20 47.41 -34.76
CA PRO A 65 40.42 46.64 -34.55
C PRO A 65 40.70 46.27 -33.10
N ASN A 66 41.34 45.10 -32.99
CA ASN A 66 41.87 44.46 -31.80
C ASN A 66 42.76 45.37 -30.96
N ASN A 67 42.53 45.38 -29.64
CA ASN A 67 43.63 45.56 -28.71
C ASN A 67 43.55 44.54 -27.58
N ARG A 68 44.44 43.55 -27.67
CA ARG A 68 44.71 42.56 -26.62
C ARG A 68 45.36 43.28 -25.43
N LYS A 69 44.66 43.34 -24.30
CA LYS A 69 45.30 43.32 -22.97
C LYS A 69 44.76 42.13 -22.18
N ARG A 70 45.66 41.18 -21.90
CA ARG A 70 45.42 39.98 -21.09
C ARG A 70 44.86 40.38 -19.72
N LYS A 71 43.68 39.88 -19.37
CA LYS A 71 43.20 39.80 -17.98
C LYS A 71 43.49 38.38 -17.49
N ALA A 72 44.09 38.27 -16.31
CA ALA A 72 44.43 37.00 -15.67
C ALA A 72 43.22 36.04 -15.63
N PRO A 73 43.42 34.71 -15.69
CA PRO A 73 42.32 33.77 -15.61
C PRO A 73 41.64 33.96 -14.24
N ALA A 74 40.36 34.31 -14.28
CA ALA A 74 39.52 34.29 -13.09
C ALA A 74 39.50 32.85 -12.56
N THR A 75 39.84 32.68 -11.29
CA THR A 75 39.68 31.44 -10.55
C THR A 75 38.25 30.92 -10.76
N PRO A 76 38.04 29.64 -11.12
CA PRO A 76 36.70 29.08 -11.21
C PRO A 76 36.03 29.20 -9.84
N PRO A 77 34.72 29.55 -9.75
CA PRO A 77 34.02 29.50 -8.48
C PRO A 77 34.07 28.06 -7.95
N ALA A 78 34.33 27.92 -6.65
CA ALA A 78 34.32 26.63 -5.97
C ALA A 78 32.98 25.91 -6.22
N PRO A 79 32.95 24.56 -6.32
CA PRO A 79 31.71 23.82 -6.50
C PRO A 79 30.75 24.14 -5.34
N GLN A 80 29.60 24.74 -5.67
CA GLN A 80 28.55 25.02 -4.69
C GLN A 80 28.03 23.68 -4.15
N ARG A 81 28.20 23.47 -2.84
CA ARG A 81 27.56 22.38 -2.10
C ARG A 81 26.04 22.54 -2.25
N LEU A 82 25.33 21.43 -2.47
CA LEU A 82 23.87 21.44 -2.44
C LEU A 82 23.40 21.89 -1.04
N PRO A 83 22.50 22.88 -0.92
CA PRO A 83 21.95 23.29 0.37
C PRO A 83 21.31 22.09 1.06
N LYS A 84 21.50 21.99 2.37
CA LYS A 84 20.83 20.96 3.17
C LYS A 84 19.35 21.30 3.36
N ALA A 85 18.55 20.31 3.74
CA ALA A 85 17.11 20.46 3.93
C ALA A 85 16.72 21.57 4.93
N ASP A 86 17.47 21.70 6.04
CA ASP A 86 17.32 22.74 7.07
C ASP A 86 17.57 24.15 6.53
N GLU A 87 18.44 24.31 5.51
CA GLU A 87 18.73 25.61 4.88
C GLU A 87 17.64 26.05 3.90
N LEU A 88 16.72 25.15 3.51
CA LEU A 88 15.62 25.41 2.58
C LEU A 88 14.23 25.44 3.25
N GLU A 89 14.17 25.12 4.55
CA GLU A 89 12.92 24.93 5.31
C GLU A 89 12.18 26.26 5.55
N ASP A 90 12.92 27.35 5.81
CA ASP A 90 12.37 28.69 6.08
C ASP A 90 11.94 29.46 4.82
N ILE A 91 12.21 28.93 3.62
CA ILE A 91 11.86 29.61 2.36
C ILE A 91 10.41 29.30 1.99
N ILE A 92 9.53 30.28 2.16
CA ILE A 92 8.12 30.19 1.75
C ILE A 92 7.96 30.65 0.30
N ILE A 93 7.48 29.75 -0.57
CA ILE A 93 7.18 30.05 -1.97
C ILE A 93 5.72 30.55 -2.08
N ASN A 94 5.52 31.87 -2.08
CA ASN A 94 4.20 32.51 -2.25
C ASN A 94 3.83 32.75 -3.73
N GLN A 95 4.48 32.07 -4.67
CA GLN A 95 4.20 32.21 -6.11
C GLN A 95 3.37 31.02 -6.60
N PRO A 96 2.44 31.22 -7.55
CA PRO A 96 1.71 30.12 -8.16
C PRO A 96 2.66 29.21 -8.95
N MET A 97 2.32 27.92 -9.04
CA MET A 97 3.09 26.95 -9.82
C MET A 97 3.03 27.31 -11.32
N THR A 98 4.17 27.75 -11.85
CA THR A 98 4.29 28.20 -13.25
C THR A 98 4.79 27.10 -14.19
N ASP A 99 5.47 26.09 -13.67
CA ASP A 99 6.00 25.00 -14.47
C ASP A 99 4.98 23.87 -14.60
N ASN A 100 4.84 23.33 -15.80
CA ASN A 100 4.06 22.14 -16.09
C ASN A 100 4.83 20.84 -15.77
N CYS A 101 4.16 19.68 -15.85
CA CYS A 101 4.75 18.38 -15.49
C CYS A 101 6.04 18.06 -16.28
N ASP A 102 6.09 18.41 -17.57
CA ASP A 102 7.29 18.19 -18.40
C ASP A 102 8.45 19.12 -18.02
N GLN A 103 8.17 20.37 -17.61
CA GLN A 103 9.18 21.29 -17.12
C GLN A 103 9.79 20.80 -15.80
N VAL A 104 8.96 20.33 -14.86
CA VAL A 104 9.42 19.77 -13.58
C VAL A 104 10.23 18.48 -13.79
N ARG A 105 9.76 17.55 -14.64
CA ARG A 105 10.54 16.36 -15.02
C ARG A 105 11.91 16.70 -15.59
N ARG A 106 12.00 17.74 -16.44
CA ARG A 106 13.29 18.20 -17.00
C ARG A 106 14.23 18.72 -15.92
N LYS A 107 13.73 19.44 -14.92
CA LYS A 107 14.53 19.88 -13.76
C LYS A 107 15.06 18.70 -12.96
N ILE A 108 14.20 17.71 -12.66
CA ILE A 108 14.58 16.46 -11.98
C ILE A 108 15.68 15.73 -12.76
N ASN A 109 15.43 15.42 -14.03
CA ASN A 109 16.40 14.67 -14.85
C ASN A 109 17.73 15.42 -14.99
N ARG A 110 17.70 16.75 -15.04
CA ARG A 110 18.94 17.56 -15.11
C ARG A 110 19.76 17.45 -13.82
N ALA A 111 19.12 17.46 -12.66
CA ALA A 111 19.79 17.28 -11.36
C ALA A 111 20.38 15.85 -11.21
N LEU A 112 19.66 14.83 -11.68
CA LEU A 112 20.11 13.44 -11.69
C LEU A 112 21.27 13.21 -12.67
N ASP A 113 21.15 13.71 -13.91
CA ASP A 113 22.18 13.60 -14.96
C ASP A 113 23.47 14.33 -14.57
N ALA A 114 23.35 15.45 -13.84
CA ALA A 114 24.50 16.19 -13.33
C ALA A 114 25.19 15.50 -12.13
N GLY A 115 24.60 14.41 -11.61
CA GLY A 115 25.13 13.68 -10.46
C GLY A 115 25.11 14.46 -9.14
N ILE A 116 24.29 15.52 -9.06
CA ILE A 116 24.21 16.41 -7.89
C ILE A 116 23.45 15.74 -6.74
N ILE A 117 22.41 14.99 -7.09
CA ILE A 117 21.58 14.26 -6.14
C ILE A 117 21.20 12.92 -6.76
N THR A 118 21.14 11.86 -5.94
CA THR A 118 20.65 10.56 -6.41
C THR A 118 19.12 10.55 -6.43
N LYS A 119 18.52 9.65 -7.21
CA LYS A 119 17.06 9.52 -7.26
C LYS A 119 16.44 9.20 -5.89
N THR A 120 17.12 8.37 -5.10
CA THR A 120 16.70 8.01 -3.74
C THR A 120 16.83 9.19 -2.79
N ALA A 121 17.93 9.94 -2.87
CA ALA A 121 18.13 11.14 -2.06
C ALA A 121 17.10 12.22 -2.41
N LEU A 122 16.87 12.48 -3.70
CA LEU A 122 15.86 13.46 -4.14
C LEU A 122 14.45 13.09 -3.67
N ALA A 123 14.09 11.81 -3.75
CA ALA A 123 12.81 11.35 -3.23
C ALA A 123 12.66 11.64 -1.72
N GLY A 124 13.74 11.48 -0.96
CA GLY A 124 13.81 11.87 0.45
C GLY A 124 13.67 13.39 0.66
N GLU A 125 14.46 14.20 -0.07
CA GLU A 125 14.46 15.67 0.06
C GLU A 125 13.09 16.30 -0.27
N ILE A 126 12.38 15.76 -1.27
CA ILE A 126 11.06 16.27 -1.67
C ILE A 126 9.90 15.54 -0.97
N GLY A 127 10.18 14.64 -0.02
CA GLY A 127 9.15 13.96 0.78
C GLY A 127 8.20 13.04 0.00
N VAL A 128 8.70 12.35 -1.05
CA VAL A 128 7.88 11.42 -1.85
C VAL A 128 8.48 10.03 -1.91
N SER A 129 7.65 9.00 -2.17
CA SER A 129 8.17 7.66 -2.39
C SER A 129 8.98 7.58 -3.70
N VAL A 130 10.04 6.76 -3.71
CA VAL A 130 10.83 6.49 -4.93
C VAL A 130 9.93 5.93 -6.05
N LYS A 131 8.87 5.21 -5.71
CA LYS A 131 7.85 4.71 -6.65
C LYS A 131 7.02 5.85 -7.26
N SER A 132 6.56 6.81 -6.45
CA SER A 132 5.86 8.01 -6.94
C SER A 132 6.75 8.83 -7.88
N LEU A 133 8.01 9.07 -7.46
CA LEU A 133 8.98 9.80 -8.28
C LEU A 133 9.30 9.03 -9.58
N THR A 134 9.44 7.71 -9.50
CA THR A 134 9.66 6.87 -10.68
C THR A 134 8.45 6.85 -11.60
N GLY A 135 7.23 6.80 -11.07
CA GLY A 135 5.99 6.87 -11.84
C GLY A 135 5.84 8.21 -12.53
N PHE A 136 6.04 9.31 -11.81
CA PHE A 136 6.00 10.66 -12.35
C PHE A 136 7.00 10.86 -13.51
N LEU A 137 8.22 10.35 -13.37
CA LEU A 137 9.26 10.43 -14.40
C LEU A 137 9.00 9.55 -15.63
N ARG A 138 8.10 8.57 -15.54
CA ARG A 138 7.71 7.68 -16.65
C ARG A 138 6.56 8.25 -17.50
N GLU A 139 5.82 9.21 -16.98
CA GLU A 139 4.76 9.91 -17.71
C GLU A 139 5.36 10.87 -18.76
N HIS A 140 4.59 11.22 -19.79
CA HIS A 140 5.04 12.11 -20.89
C HIS A 140 3.93 13.08 -21.30
N GLY A 141 4.25 14.36 -21.43
CA GLY A 141 3.32 15.42 -21.85
C GLY A 141 3.05 16.45 -20.75
N ALA A 142 2.74 17.68 -21.16
CA ALA A 142 2.74 18.87 -20.29
C ALA A 142 1.89 18.73 -19.01
N PHE A 143 0.79 17.98 -19.06
CA PHE A 143 -0.12 17.76 -17.93
C PHE A 143 -0.14 16.31 -17.42
N LYS A 144 0.58 15.41 -18.10
CA LYS A 144 0.62 13.99 -17.74
C LYS A 144 1.56 13.81 -16.56
N GLY A 145 1.01 13.36 -15.44
CA GLY A 145 1.73 13.25 -14.17
C GLY A 145 1.25 14.21 -13.08
N GLN A 146 0.25 15.06 -13.35
CA GLN A 146 -0.25 16.05 -12.39
C GLN A 146 -0.81 15.45 -11.09
N GLY A 147 -1.27 14.18 -11.13
CA GLY A 147 -1.77 13.45 -9.97
C GLY A 147 -0.69 12.80 -9.10
N TYR A 148 0.59 12.89 -9.48
CA TYR A 148 1.69 12.39 -8.64
C TYR A 148 2.11 13.47 -7.65
N SER A 149 2.24 13.10 -6.36
CA SER A 149 2.78 14.00 -5.32
C SER A 149 4.18 14.52 -5.65
N SER A 150 4.96 13.78 -6.43
CA SER A 150 6.29 14.19 -6.89
C SER A 150 6.28 15.42 -7.78
N TYR A 151 5.15 15.77 -8.40
CA TYR A 151 5.04 16.93 -9.27
C TYR A 151 5.10 18.26 -8.48
N PRO A 152 4.13 18.59 -7.61
CA PRO A 152 4.18 19.84 -6.85
C PRO A 152 5.38 19.89 -5.90
N ALA A 153 5.75 18.76 -5.28
CA ALA A 153 6.87 18.71 -4.34
C ALA A 153 8.23 18.96 -5.01
N ALA A 154 8.47 18.39 -6.20
CA ALA A 154 9.69 18.68 -6.94
C ALA A 154 9.71 20.12 -7.47
N TRP A 155 8.57 20.66 -7.89
CA TRP A 155 8.49 22.06 -8.31
C TRP A 155 8.91 23.02 -7.19
N GLU A 156 8.33 22.84 -6.00
CA GLU A 156 8.62 23.65 -4.82
C GLU A 156 10.10 23.54 -4.43
N TYR A 157 10.65 22.32 -4.37
CA TYR A 157 12.06 22.08 -4.09
C TYR A 157 13.00 22.82 -5.05
N PHE A 158 12.76 22.72 -6.36
CA PHE A 158 13.60 23.42 -7.33
C PHE A 158 13.38 24.94 -7.33
N LYS A 159 12.20 25.42 -6.91
CA LYS A 159 11.95 26.85 -6.73
C LYS A 159 12.65 27.40 -5.49
N LYS A 160 12.66 26.65 -4.39
CA LYS A 160 13.45 26.95 -3.18
C LYS A 160 14.94 27.04 -3.51
N LEU A 161 15.48 26.09 -4.28
CA LEU A 161 16.87 26.16 -4.75
C LEU A 161 17.16 27.40 -5.61
N GLU A 162 16.22 27.79 -6.48
CA GLU A 162 16.35 28.99 -7.31
C GLU A 162 16.35 30.27 -6.47
N VAL A 163 15.46 30.39 -5.48
CA VAL A 163 15.37 31.51 -4.54
C VAL A 163 16.60 31.58 -3.64
N PHE A 164 17.13 30.42 -3.21
CA PHE A 164 18.39 30.31 -2.49
C PHE A 164 19.62 30.67 -3.35
N GLY A 165 19.45 30.87 -4.66
CA GLY A 165 20.53 31.23 -5.59
C GLY A 165 21.37 30.04 -6.08
N TYR A 166 20.92 28.80 -5.83
CA TYR A 166 21.58 27.59 -6.32
C TYR A 166 21.20 27.30 -7.78
N LYS A 167 22.18 27.31 -8.68
CA LYS A 167 21.97 27.06 -10.11
C LYS A 167 22.36 25.63 -10.49
N ILE A 168 21.39 24.85 -10.98
CA ILE A 168 21.65 23.51 -11.52
C ILE A 168 22.49 23.65 -12.81
N PRO A 169 23.71 23.10 -12.86
CA PRO A 169 24.58 23.12 -14.04
C PRO A 169 23.92 22.45 -15.26
N ASN A 170 24.09 23.05 -16.44
CA ASN A 170 23.76 22.42 -17.72
C ASN A 170 24.92 21.51 -18.19
N LYS A 171 24.61 20.51 -19.02
CA LYS A 171 25.47 19.37 -19.43
C LYS A 171 26.73 19.72 -20.26
N THR A 172 27.30 20.91 -20.15
CA THR A 172 28.51 21.33 -20.89
C THR A 172 29.79 21.44 -20.06
N SER A 173 29.73 21.37 -18.72
CA SER A 173 30.93 21.52 -17.88
C SER A 173 31.52 20.21 -17.32
N ALA A 174 30.75 19.11 -17.23
CA ALA A 174 31.24 17.84 -16.68
C ALA A 174 31.88 16.90 -17.72
N ALA A 175 31.55 17.03 -19.01
CA ALA A 175 32.09 16.18 -20.08
C ALA A 175 33.48 16.62 -20.60
N LYS A 176 33.97 17.81 -20.21
CA LYS A 176 35.25 18.35 -20.68
C LYS A 176 36.47 17.90 -19.83
N LYS A 177 36.25 17.19 -18.72
CA LYS A 177 37.30 16.81 -17.77
C LYS A 177 37.76 15.34 -17.87
N ARG A 178 37.31 14.60 -18.89
CA ARG A 178 37.71 13.20 -19.16
C ARG A 178 38.31 12.97 -20.55
N LYS A 179 38.64 14.04 -21.27
CA LYS A 179 39.20 13.99 -22.63
C LYS A 179 40.55 14.71 -22.68
N THR A 180 41.47 14.33 -21.81
CA THR A 180 42.88 14.77 -21.88
C THR A 180 43.90 13.66 -21.65
N ASP A 181 43.49 12.39 -21.57
CA ASP A 181 44.44 11.27 -21.47
C ASP A 181 44.12 10.18 -22.49
N SER A 182 44.07 10.56 -23.79
CA SER A 182 44.23 9.64 -24.95
C SER A 182 43.92 10.39 -26.25
N ALA A 183 44.88 11.22 -26.69
CA ALA A 183 44.91 11.74 -28.06
C ALA A 183 46.35 11.66 -28.58
N ALA A 184 46.77 10.44 -28.89
CA ALA A 184 47.81 10.16 -29.87
C ALA A 184 47.30 8.98 -30.70
N GLY A 185 47.07 9.22 -31.99
CA GLY A 185 46.51 8.24 -32.92
C GLY A 185 45.24 8.72 -33.64
N ALA A 186 45.31 9.87 -34.31
CA ALA A 186 44.44 10.12 -35.45
C ALA A 186 45.15 9.57 -36.68
N GLU A 187 44.58 8.51 -37.28
CA GLU A 187 44.48 8.24 -38.71
C GLU A 187 44.29 6.73 -38.95
N ALA A 188 43.06 6.33 -39.28
CA ALA A 188 42.69 5.27 -40.21
C ALA A 188 41.22 4.88 -40.01
N GLY A 189 40.46 4.79 -41.10
CA GLY A 189 39.27 3.95 -41.16
C GLY A 189 37.92 4.66 -41.25
N ALA A 190 37.62 5.23 -42.41
CA ALA A 190 36.27 5.15 -42.93
C ALA A 190 35.93 3.67 -43.18
N ALA A 191 35.06 3.04 -42.37
CA ALA A 191 34.32 1.81 -42.72
C ALA A 191 33.26 1.41 -41.66
N ASN A 192 32.08 1.04 -42.17
CA ASN A 192 31.06 0.13 -41.63
C ASN A 192 30.03 0.60 -40.59
N SER A 193 28.88 1.03 -41.12
CA SER A 193 27.56 0.74 -40.54
C SER A 193 27.29 -0.77 -40.59
N ALA A 194 27.36 -1.46 -39.46
CA ALA A 194 27.05 -2.89 -39.36
C ALA A 194 25.52 -3.14 -39.39
N GLY A 195 24.90 -3.02 -40.56
CA GLY A 195 23.63 -3.69 -40.85
C GLY A 195 23.93 -5.10 -41.32
N VAL A 196 23.39 -6.13 -40.66
CA VAL A 196 23.52 -7.51 -41.13
C VAL A 196 22.52 -7.69 -42.26
N ASP A 197 23.00 -7.73 -43.51
CA ASP A 197 22.15 -8.05 -44.65
C ASP A 197 21.63 -9.49 -44.51
N ILE A 198 20.33 -9.69 -44.60
CA ILE A 198 19.65 -11.00 -44.50
C ILE A 198 18.72 -11.25 -45.70
N SER A 199 18.85 -10.45 -46.76
CA SER A 199 17.99 -10.51 -47.95
C SER A 199 18.13 -11.82 -48.73
N ASP A 200 19.29 -12.47 -48.71
CA ASP A 200 19.57 -13.73 -49.43
C ASP A 200 18.91 -14.99 -48.81
N VAL A 201 18.21 -14.86 -47.68
CA VAL A 201 17.59 -15.99 -46.98
C VAL A 201 16.08 -15.95 -47.16
N HIS A 202 15.53 -17.00 -47.76
CA HIS A 202 14.09 -17.18 -47.96
C HIS A 202 13.49 -18.18 -46.96
N LEU A 203 12.35 -17.84 -46.37
CA LEU A 203 11.51 -18.71 -45.54
C LEU A 203 10.19 -19.01 -46.26
N GLU A 204 9.72 -20.25 -46.15
CA GLU A 204 8.42 -20.64 -46.71
C GLU A 204 7.26 -19.83 -46.07
N GLY A 205 6.44 -19.20 -46.91
CA GLY A 205 5.31 -18.36 -46.49
C GLY A 205 5.65 -16.90 -46.17
N GLU A 206 6.86 -16.42 -46.48
CA GLU A 206 7.23 -15.01 -46.24
C GLU A 206 6.54 -14.02 -47.16
N GLU A 207 6.24 -14.41 -48.40
CA GLU A 207 5.53 -13.58 -49.41
C GLU A 207 4.10 -13.21 -48.95
N THR A 208 3.47 -14.06 -48.12
CA THR A 208 2.11 -13.86 -47.60
C THR A 208 2.06 -13.44 -46.13
N ASP A 209 3.22 -13.21 -45.49
CA ASP A 209 3.37 -12.99 -44.04
C ASP A 209 2.87 -14.16 -43.15
N GLU A 210 2.82 -15.38 -43.68
CA GLU A 210 2.25 -16.58 -43.05
C GLU A 210 3.30 -17.57 -42.51
N VAL A 211 4.58 -17.20 -42.53
CA VAL A 211 5.66 -17.99 -41.92
C VAL A 211 5.25 -18.48 -40.51
N PRO A 212 5.19 -19.80 -40.27
CA PRO A 212 4.85 -20.35 -38.97
C PRO A 212 5.84 -19.88 -37.88
N VAL A 213 5.30 -19.32 -36.81
CA VAL A 213 6.08 -18.75 -35.69
C VAL A 213 6.15 -19.79 -34.58
N TYR A 214 7.33 -20.18 -34.09
CA TYR A 214 7.42 -21.16 -33.00
C TYR A 214 8.10 -20.62 -31.73
N ASP A 215 8.48 -19.34 -31.71
CA ASP A 215 8.88 -18.68 -30.47
C ASP A 215 7.67 -18.05 -29.78
N THR A 216 7.67 -18.05 -28.45
CA THR A 216 6.71 -17.26 -27.67
C THR A 216 7.05 -15.75 -27.72
N CYS A 217 6.11 -14.89 -27.34
CA CYS A 217 6.38 -13.45 -27.20
C CYS A 217 7.50 -13.17 -26.17
N ASP A 218 7.59 -13.96 -25.09
CA ASP A 218 8.67 -13.82 -24.09
C ASP A 218 10.05 -14.13 -24.71
N GLU A 219 10.13 -15.17 -25.53
CA GLU A 219 11.36 -15.59 -26.19
C GLU A 219 11.81 -14.57 -27.26
N ILE A 220 10.88 -14.02 -28.03
CA ILE A 220 11.19 -12.93 -28.97
C ILE A 220 11.69 -11.68 -28.24
N ARG A 221 11.10 -11.30 -27.11
CA ARG A 221 11.61 -10.17 -26.31
C ARG A 221 13.05 -10.42 -25.83
N ARG A 222 13.35 -11.65 -25.39
CA ARG A 222 14.72 -12.06 -24.99
C ARG A 222 15.72 -11.92 -26.15
N LYS A 223 15.36 -12.35 -27.36
CA LYS A 223 16.20 -12.21 -28.56
C LYS A 223 16.40 -10.74 -28.96
N ILE A 224 15.35 -9.93 -28.91
CA ILE A 224 15.42 -8.48 -29.15
C ILE A 224 16.38 -7.80 -28.15
N ASP A 225 16.24 -8.09 -26.86
CA ASP A 225 17.08 -7.50 -25.82
C ASP A 225 18.55 -7.89 -25.95
N ALA A 226 18.84 -9.13 -26.39
CA ALA A 226 20.20 -9.56 -26.67
C ALA A 226 20.77 -8.88 -27.93
N TYR A 227 19.99 -8.75 -29.00
CA TYR A 227 20.42 -8.14 -30.25
C TYR A 227 20.72 -6.64 -30.10
N LEU A 228 19.88 -5.91 -29.37
CA LEU A 228 20.06 -4.48 -29.10
C LEU A 228 21.25 -4.15 -28.19
N LYS A 229 21.86 -5.15 -27.54
CA LYS A 229 23.09 -4.98 -26.75
C LYS A 229 24.36 -5.04 -27.60
N ARG A 230 24.28 -5.45 -28.89
CA ARG A 230 25.44 -5.51 -29.78
C ARG A 230 25.94 -4.09 -30.10
N PRO A 231 27.27 -3.84 -30.10
CA PRO A 231 27.80 -2.54 -30.46
C PRO A 231 27.41 -2.18 -31.90
N GLY A 232 26.94 -0.95 -32.12
CA GLY A 232 26.54 -0.45 -33.44
C GLY A 232 25.07 -0.68 -33.82
N VAL A 233 24.30 -1.47 -33.07
CA VAL A 233 22.86 -1.69 -33.33
C VAL A 233 22.02 -0.63 -32.62
N THR A 234 21.21 0.11 -33.38
CA THR A 234 20.24 1.08 -32.82
C THR A 234 18.82 0.54 -32.90
N MET A 235 17.94 0.96 -31.99
CA MET A 235 16.51 0.60 -32.05
C MET A 235 15.84 1.06 -33.36
N ALA A 236 16.25 2.21 -33.90
CA ALA A 236 15.73 2.73 -35.14
C ALA A 236 16.16 1.89 -36.35
N GLN A 237 17.41 1.39 -36.37
CA GLN A 237 17.87 0.46 -37.40
C GLN A 237 17.11 -0.86 -37.30
N PHE A 238 17.02 -1.43 -36.11
CA PHE A 238 16.32 -2.70 -35.92
C PHE A 238 14.83 -2.62 -36.30
N CYS A 239 14.15 -1.49 -36.04
CA CYS A 239 12.79 -1.25 -36.50
C CYS A 239 12.65 -1.28 -38.03
N ARG A 240 13.64 -0.77 -38.77
CA ARG A 240 13.67 -0.88 -40.24
C ARG A 240 13.91 -2.32 -40.68
N ASP A 241 14.84 -3.01 -40.01
CA ASP A 241 15.19 -4.39 -40.34
C ASP A 241 13.99 -5.35 -40.18
N ILE A 242 13.21 -5.21 -39.10
CA ILE A 242 11.99 -6.03 -38.88
C ILE A 242 10.80 -5.60 -39.73
N HIS A 243 10.74 -4.33 -40.14
CA HIS A 243 9.71 -3.83 -41.09
C HIS A 243 9.93 -4.40 -42.48
N ALA A 244 11.18 -4.58 -42.90
CA ALA A 244 11.55 -5.20 -44.17
C ALA A 244 11.14 -6.68 -44.28
N GLN A 245 10.81 -7.33 -43.15
CA GLN A 245 10.39 -8.73 -43.13
C GLN A 245 8.90 -8.95 -43.40
N HIS A 246 8.12 -7.87 -43.53
CA HIS A 246 6.71 -7.96 -43.94
C HIS A 246 6.62 -7.77 -45.44
N GLN A 247 6.06 -8.73 -46.16
CA GLN A 247 5.98 -8.74 -47.62
C GLN A 247 4.54 -8.81 -48.14
N SER A 248 3.55 -9.12 -47.28
CA SER A 248 2.16 -9.22 -47.71
C SER A 248 1.55 -7.85 -48.08
N ALA A 249 0.41 -7.90 -48.78
CA ALA A 249 -0.43 -6.73 -49.04
C ALA A 249 -0.96 -6.04 -47.77
N LYS A 250 -0.89 -6.70 -46.60
CA LYS A 250 -1.29 -6.15 -45.29
C LYS A 250 -0.10 -5.63 -44.45
N ARG A 251 1.07 -5.47 -45.07
CA ARG A 251 2.29 -4.95 -44.43
C ARG A 251 2.01 -3.65 -43.65
N PRO A 252 2.52 -3.51 -42.41
CA PRO A 252 2.40 -2.26 -41.65
C PRO A 252 3.12 -1.11 -42.37
N ALA A 253 2.52 0.09 -42.39
CA ALA A 253 3.11 1.26 -43.04
C ALA A 253 4.51 1.61 -42.51
N ASN A 254 4.72 1.46 -41.19
CA ASN A 254 6.03 1.57 -40.54
C ASN A 254 6.00 0.81 -39.20
N ILE A 255 7.18 0.47 -38.68
CA ILE A 255 7.34 -0.02 -37.31
C ILE A 255 8.12 1.02 -36.51
N HIS A 256 7.46 1.68 -35.56
CA HIS A 256 8.07 2.73 -34.75
C HIS A 256 8.79 2.18 -33.52
N THR A 257 9.81 2.90 -33.05
CA THR A 257 10.53 2.58 -31.81
C THR A 257 9.62 2.53 -30.59
N SER A 258 8.51 3.27 -30.60
CA SER A 258 7.46 3.22 -29.57
C SER A 258 6.70 1.90 -29.57
N GLN A 259 6.42 1.31 -30.75
CA GLN A 259 5.80 -0.01 -30.87
C GLN A 259 6.73 -1.12 -30.38
N LEU A 260 8.02 -1.04 -30.75
CA LEU A 260 9.05 -1.94 -30.24
C LEU A 260 9.21 -1.85 -28.72
N THR A 261 9.24 -0.62 -28.17
CA THR A 261 9.31 -0.38 -26.72
C THR A 261 8.08 -0.93 -26.00
N ARG A 262 6.88 -0.72 -26.58
CA ARG A 262 5.63 -1.26 -26.05
C ARG A 262 5.65 -2.79 -26.04
N PHE A 263 6.05 -3.43 -27.13
CA PHE A 263 6.16 -4.89 -27.22
C PHE A 263 7.14 -5.46 -26.19
N ARG A 264 8.32 -4.83 -26.03
CA ARG A 264 9.33 -5.20 -25.02
C ARG A 264 8.85 -5.02 -23.57
N GLY A 265 7.92 -4.10 -23.33
CA GLY A 265 7.34 -3.85 -22.01
C GLY A 265 6.14 -4.74 -21.64
N MET A 266 5.65 -5.59 -22.55
CA MET A 266 4.61 -6.57 -22.24
C MET A 266 5.20 -7.78 -21.50
N ASN A 267 4.34 -8.53 -20.78
CA ASN A 267 4.73 -9.74 -20.05
C ASN A 267 3.77 -10.88 -20.36
N GLY A 268 4.32 -12.07 -20.59
CA GLY A 268 3.57 -13.30 -20.84
C GLY A 268 3.71 -13.80 -22.27
N ALA A 269 3.60 -15.12 -22.40
CA ALA A 269 3.92 -15.87 -23.62
C ALA A 269 3.12 -15.44 -24.85
N ARG A 270 1.87 -14.97 -24.69
CA ARG A 270 0.98 -14.48 -25.77
C ARG A 270 0.87 -12.96 -25.85
N ALA A 271 1.42 -12.24 -24.88
CA ALA A 271 1.19 -10.80 -24.75
C ALA A 271 1.90 -10.02 -25.87
N GLY A 272 1.13 -9.61 -26.87
CA GLY A 272 1.65 -8.97 -28.08
C GLY A 272 1.72 -9.89 -29.31
N ALA A 273 1.10 -11.08 -29.26
CA ALA A 273 1.09 -12.04 -30.38
C ALA A 273 0.45 -11.48 -31.67
N THR A 274 -0.47 -10.53 -31.54
CA THR A 274 -1.10 -9.80 -32.67
C THR A 274 -0.27 -8.62 -33.19
N SER A 275 0.92 -8.36 -32.63
CA SER A 275 1.75 -7.22 -33.01
C SER A 275 2.59 -7.50 -34.26
N SER A 276 2.69 -6.51 -35.14
CA SER A 276 3.63 -6.56 -36.29
C SER A 276 5.09 -6.70 -35.87
N VAL A 277 5.45 -6.23 -34.67
CA VAL A 277 6.80 -6.40 -34.09
C VAL A 277 7.10 -7.87 -33.81
N PHE A 278 6.10 -8.63 -33.36
CA PHE A 278 6.29 -10.04 -33.00
C PHE A 278 6.63 -10.88 -34.22
N TYR A 279 5.81 -10.80 -35.27
CA TYR A 279 6.05 -11.51 -36.53
C TYR A 279 7.37 -11.07 -37.19
N GLY A 280 7.56 -9.76 -37.39
CA GLY A 280 8.74 -9.25 -38.09
C GLY A 280 10.06 -9.54 -37.36
N ALA A 281 10.06 -9.52 -36.02
CA ALA A 281 11.24 -9.87 -35.24
C ALA A 281 11.54 -11.37 -35.31
N TYR A 282 10.52 -12.23 -35.29
CA TYR A 282 10.72 -13.67 -35.43
C TYR A 282 11.34 -14.01 -36.80
N VAL A 283 10.76 -13.52 -37.90
CA VAL A 283 11.29 -13.75 -39.26
C VAL A 283 12.72 -13.24 -39.37
N PHE A 284 13.00 -12.05 -38.84
CA PHE A 284 14.35 -11.49 -38.80
C PHE A 284 15.35 -12.42 -38.10
N PHE A 285 15.03 -12.91 -36.89
CA PHE A 285 15.93 -13.78 -36.15
C PHE A 285 16.08 -15.17 -36.78
N GLU A 286 15.05 -15.66 -37.46
CA GLU A 286 15.10 -16.94 -38.13
C GLU A 286 16.00 -16.89 -39.38
N LYS A 287 15.86 -15.84 -40.21
CA LYS A 287 16.78 -15.58 -41.32
C LYS A 287 18.21 -15.38 -40.84
N LEU A 288 18.40 -14.64 -39.74
CA LEU A 288 19.72 -14.45 -39.13
C LEU A 288 20.32 -15.77 -38.64
N ARG A 289 19.52 -16.67 -38.05
CA ARG A 289 19.97 -18.00 -37.60
C ARG A 289 20.46 -18.85 -38.77
N ILE A 290 19.71 -18.88 -39.86
CA ILE A 290 20.07 -19.64 -41.07
C ILE A 290 21.35 -19.08 -41.69
N LYS A 291 21.45 -17.75 -41.81
CA LYS A 291 22.66 -17.08 -42.33
C LYS A 291 23.90 -17.35 -41.47
N GLU A 292 23.74 -17.35 -40.15
CA GLU A 292 24.81 -17.66 -39.19
C GLU A 292 25.07 -19.18 -39.03
N LYS A 293 24.37 -20.05 -39.80
CA LYS A 293 24.47 -21.52 -39.75
C LYS A 293 24.33 -22.10 -38.33
N LYS A 294 23.48 -21.49 -37.50
CA LYS A 294 23.24 -21.93 -36.12
C LYS A 294 22.21 -23.07 -36.09
N PRO A 295 22.44 -24.13 -35.28
CA PRO A 295 21.46 -25.19 -35.13
C PRO A 295 20.18 -24.67 -34.48
N MET A 296 19.07 -25.36 -34.71
CA MET A 296 17.81 -25.08 -34.02
C MET A 296 17.96 -25.36 -32.52
N THR A 297 17.34 -24.52 -31.69
CA THR A 297 17.38 -24.73 -30.24
C THR A 297 16.47 -25.89 -29.83
N LYS A 298 16.78 -26.56 -28.71
CA LYS A 298 15.88 -27.59 -28.16
C LYS A 298 14.47 -27.07 -27.92
N HIS A 299 14.35 -25.84 -27.39
CA HIS A 299 13.06 -25.18 -27.22
C HIS A 299 12.27 -25.11 -28.53
N ARG A 300 12.94 -24.78 -29.65
CA ARG A 300 12.29 -24.73 -30.96
C ARG A 300 11.77 -26.11 -31.40
N GLN A 301 12.56 -27.16 -31.20
CA GLN A 301 12.14 -28.54 -31.50
C GLN A 301 10.92 -28.95 -30.67
N ASP A 302 10.95 -28.65 -29.37
CA ASP A 302 9.82 -28.91 -28.46
C ASP A 302 8.55 -28.13 -28.90
N MET A 303 8.71 -26.91 -29.43
CA MET A 303 7.59 -26.08 -29.90
C MET A 303 7.02 -26.52 -31.25
N GLU A 304 7.85 -27.04 -32.15
CA GLU A 304 7.40 -27.64 -33.42
C GLU A 304 6.63 -28.94 -33.18
N GLU A 305 7.05 -29.74 -32.19
CA GLU A 305 6.32 -30.94 -31.76
C GLU A 305 4.98 -30.58 -31.10
N ALA A 306 4.97 -29.59 -30.21
CA ALA A 306 3.77 -29.18 -29.49
C ALA A 306 2.75 -28.43 -30.38
N TRP A 307 3.21 -27.58 -31.30
CA TRP A 307 2.37 -26.72 -32.15
C TRP A 307 2.75 -26.84 -33.64
N PRO A 308 2.31 -27.91 -34.34
CA PRO A 308 2.71 -28.16 -35.73
C PRO A 308 2.38 -27.00 -36.69
N ALA A 309 1.28 -26.28 -36.44
CA ALA A 309 0.84 -25.12 -37.23
C ALA A 309 1.42 -23.76 -36.76
N GLY A 310 2.31 -23.77 -35.76
CA GLY A 310 2.90 -22.57 -35.17
C GLY A 310 2.03 -21.89 -34.08
N PHE A 311 2.58 -20.82 -33.53
CA PHE A 311 2.04 -19.97 -32.48
C PHE A 311 0.86 -19.15 -33.01
N ASP A 312 -0.27 -19.18 -32.31
CA ASP A 312 -1.44 -18.39 -32.69
C ASP A 312 -1.19 -16.88 -32.55
N ARG A 313 -1.26 -16.19 -33.69
CA ARG A 313 -1.00 -14.76 -33.86
C ARG A 313 -2.28 -13.91 -33.89
N THR A 314 -3.45 -14.52 -33.71
CA THR A 314 -4.76 -13.83 -33.83
C THR A 314 -5.33 -13.39 -32.49
N ASP A 315 -4.86 -13.99 -31.39
CA ASP A 315 -5.29 -13.67 -30.03
C ASP A 315 -4.09 -13.37 -29.11
N ASP A 316 -4.00 -12.13 -28.62
CA ASP A 316 -2.97 -11.67 -27.69
C ASP A 316 -3.36 -11.84 -26.20
N GLY A 317 -4.45 -12.55 -25.93
CA GLY A 317 -4.94 -12.88 -24.59
C GLY A 317 -5.68 -11.74 -23.89
N ARG A 318 -5.97 -10.62 -24.57
CA ARG A 318 -6.76 -9.51 -24.03
C ARG A 318 -8.25 -9.78 -24.25
N LYS A 319 -9.02 -9.94 -23.17
CA LYS A 319 -10.50 -10.01 -23.26
C LYS A 319 -11.03 -8.74 -23.93
N SER A 320 -11.65 -8.87 -25.11
CA SER A 320 -12.31 -7.75 -25.77
C SER A 320 -13.47 -7.24 -24.90
N LYS A 321 -13.59 -5.91 -24.74
CA LYS A 321 -14.82 -5.29 -24.24
C LYS A 321 -15.85 -5.36 -25.37
N GLY A 322 -16.60 -6.46 -25.45
CA GLY A 322 -17.68 -6.64 -26.41
C GLY A 322 -18.87 -5.73 -26.10
N ILE A 323 -19.39 -5.10 -27.14
CA ILE A 323 -20.67 -4.38 -27.22
C ILE A 323 -21.80 -5.33 -26.79
N ALA A 324 -22.68 -4.88 -25.89
CA ALA A 324 -23.79 -5.68 -25.37
C ALA A 324 -24.99 -5.69 -26.35
N PRO A 325 -25.72 -6.82 -26.50
CA PRO A 325 -27.03 -6.85 -27.16
C PRO A 325 -28.14 -6.34 -26.21
N PRO A 326 -29.33 -5.94 -26.74
CA PRO A 326 -30.36 -5.26 -25.96
C PRO A 326 -31.09 -6.21 -25.01
N LYS A 327 -31.43 -5.69 -23.82
CA LYS A 327 -32.23 -6.37 -22.79
C LYS A 327 -33.72 -6.40 -23.17
N LEU A 328 -34.39 -7.51 -22.86
CA LEU A 328 -35.84 -7.58 -22.72
C LEU A 328 -36.20 -7.72 -21.21
N SER A 329 -37.09 -6.83 -20.77
CA SER A 329 -37.96 -6.74 -19.57
C SER A 329 -38.32 -8.07 -18.87
N ASP A 330 -38.55 -8.24 -17.56
CA ASP A 330 -38.87 -7.41 -16.37
C ASP A 330 -38.76 -8.36 -15.11
N PRO A 331 -39.21 -8.06 -13.87
CA PRO A 331 -38.82 -6.99 -12.92
C PRO A 331 -38.62 -7.51 -11.46
N MET A 332 -38.20 -6.58 -10.57
CA MET A 332 -38.27 -6.57 -9.09
C MET A 332 -37.32 -7.46 -8.28
N ASP A 333 -36.79 -7.06 -7.13
CA ASP A 333 -36.44 -5.76 -6.56
C ASP A 333 -35.51 -6.11 -5.38
N ASN A 334 -34.31 -5.54 -5.32
CA ASN A 334 -33.74 -5.14 -4.05
C ASN A 334 -32.72 -4.03 -4.32
N ALA A 335 -33.10 -2.82 -3.91
CA ALA A 335 -32.41 -1.58 -4.14
C ALA A 335 -30.97 -1.65 -3.62
N THR A 336 -30.01 -1.66 -4.55
CA THR A 336 -28.66 -1.15 -4.28
C THR A 336 -28.71 0.34 -4.59
N PRO A 337 -28.33 1.25 -3.68
CA PRO A 337 -28.32 2.67 -4.00
C PRO A 337 -27.38 2.90 -5.19
N THR A 338 -27.88 3.60 -6.20
CA THR A 338 -27.13 4.07 -7.37
C THR A 338 -26.08 5.07 -6.92
N THR A 339 -24.91 4.59 -6.52
CA THR A 339 -23.74 5.44 -6.31
C THR A 339 -23.10 5.74 -7.66
N SER A 340 -22.81 7.02 -7.89
CA SER A 340 -22.23 7.55 -9.13
C SER A 340 -20.96 6.81 -9.56
N SER A 341 -20.70 6.84 -10.88
CA SER A 341 -19.59 6.16 -11.57
C SER A 341 -18.17 6.64 -11.19
N ASN A 342 -18.01 7.39 -10.10
CA ASN A 342 -16.73 7.77 -9.49
C ASN A 342 -16.50 7.18 -8.09
N ALA A 343 -17.33 6.26 -7.62
CA ALA A 343 -17.06 5.53 -6.40
C ALA A 343 -15.87 4.57 -6.58
N VAL A 344 -14.75 4.92 -5.95
CA VAL A 344 -13.59 4.07 -5.77
C VAL A 344 -14.06 2.72 -5.22
N GLN A 345 -13.87 1.65 -5.99
CA GLN A 345 -14.08 0.29 -5.49
C GLN A 345 -13.13 0.08 -4.30
N PRO A 346 -13.63 -0.33 -3.11
CA PRO A 346 -12.77 -0.56 -1.96
C PRO A 346 -11.73 -1.62 -2.31
N ILE A 347 -10.47 -1.31 -1.99
CA ILE A 347 -9.35 -2.24 -2.08
C ILE A 347 -9.75 -3.50 -1.30
N GLN A 348 -9.75 -4.66 -1.96
CA GLN A 348 -10.31 -5.91 -1.42
C GLN A 348 -9.83 -6.17 0.01
N GLN A 349 -10.72 -5.90 0.95
CA GLN A 349 -10.47 -5.99 2.37
C GLN A 349 -10.31 -7.48 2.73
N TYR A 350 -9.33 -7.81 3.57
CA TYR A 350 -9.32 -9.10 4.25
C TYR A 350 -10.66 -9.26 5.01
N GLN A 351 -11.55 -10.11 4.49
CA GLN A 351 -12.77 -10.51 5.17
C GLN A 351 -12.58 -11.95 5.63
N ARG A 352 -12.56 -12.13 6.95
CA ARG A 352 -12.40 -13.44 7.56
C ARG A 352 -13.59 -14.31 7.19
N LYS A 353 -13.31 -15.54 6.74
CA LYS A 353 -14.34 -16.51 6.38
C LYS A 353 -14.71 -17.34 7.60
N LEU A 354 -15.53 -16.79 8.49
CA LEU A 354 -15.97 -17.51 9.69
C LEU A 354 -16.61 -18.85 9.36
N VAL A 355 -17.37 -18.89 8.27
CA VAL A 355 -17.93 -20.13 7.72
C VAL A 355 -17.55 -20.25 6.26
N GLY A 356 -16.89 -21.34 5.90
CA GLY A 356 -16.50 -21.62 4.52
C GLY A 356 -16.57 -23.10 4.21
N VAL A 357 -16.69 -23.44 2.93
CA VAL A 357 -16.51 -24.83 2.49
C VAL A 357 -15.02 -25.11 2.39
N ARG A 358 -14.59 -26.25 2.94
CA ARG A 358 -13.19 -26.69 2.95
C ARG A 358 -13.11 -28.14 2.51
N LYS A 359 -11.94 -28.56 2.03
CA LYS A 359 -11.65 -29.95 1.67
C LYS A 359 -10.99 -30.68 2.84
N VAL A 360 -11.42 -31.90 3.14
CA VAL A 360 -10.71 -32.78 4.07
C VAL A 360 -9.41 -33.24 3.44
N THR A 361 -8.29 -32.88 4.06
CA THR A 361 -6.93 -33.14 3.55
C THR A 361 -6.25 -34.31 4.24
N ALA A 362 -6.56 -34.54 5.52
CA ALA A 362 -5.99 -35.66 6.27
C ALA A 362 -6.94 -36.15 7.36
N LYS A 363 -6.71 -37.38 7.83
CA LYS A 363 -7.45 -37.99 8.93
C LYS A 363 -6.52 -38.90 9.73
N LYS A 364 -6.53 -38.75 11.05
CA LYS A 364 -5.65 -39.51 11.96
C LYS A 364 -6.43 -39.96 13.18
N LYS A 365 -6.45 -41.26 13.47
CA LYS A 365 -6.95 -41.77 14.76
C LYS A 365 -6.01 -41.30 15.87
N ILE A 366 -6.58 -40.87 16.99
CA ILE A 366 -5.85 -40.43 18.17
C ILE A 366 -6.39 -41.14 19.41
N GLU A 367 -5.74 -40.94 20.55
CA GLU A 367 -6.06 -41.60 21.81
C GLU A 367 -7.50 -41.31 22.30
N GLY A 368 -8.06 -42.26 23.05
CA GLY A 368 -9.36 -42.09 23.72
C GLY A 368 -10.56 -42.13 22.78
N HIS A 369 -10.54 -43.03 21.79
CA HIS A 369 -11.62 -43.21 20.80
C HIS A 369 -11.93 -41.95 19.98
N ARG A 370 -10.91 -41.13 19.71
CA ARG A 370 -11.06 -39.89 18.95
C ARG A 370 -10.35 -39.95 17.61
N THR A 371 -10.78 -39.09 16.70
CA THR A 371 -10.18 -38.93 15.38
C THR A 371 -9.99 -37.45 15.10
N ALA A 372 -8.79 -37.08 14.67
CA ALA A 372 -8.47 -35.77 14.13
C ALA A 372 -8.75 -35.77 12.62
N VAL A 373 -9.49 -34.77 12.16
CA VAL A 373 -9.76 -34.49 10.75
C VAL A 373 -9.13 -33.15 10.42
N THR A 374 -8.29 -33.13 9.38
CA THR A 374 -7.63 -31.91 8.92
C THR A 374 -8.38 -31.35 7.72
N VAL A 375 -8.72 -30.07 7.79
CA VAL A 375 -9.31 -29.28 6.70
C VAL A 375 -8.39 -28.11 6.40
N ASN A 376 -7.78 -28.09 5.22
CA ASN A 376 -6.62 -27.26 4.92
C ASN A 376 -5.49 -27.49 5.96
N ASN A 377 -5.16 -26.48 6.76
CA ASN A 377 -4.18 -26.57 7.87
C ASN A 377 -4.86 -26.40 9.24
N TRP A 378 -6.17 -26.59 9.32
CA TRP A 378 -6.94 -26.62 10.56
C TRP A 378 -7.19 -28.08 10.96
N THR A 379 -7.07 -28.37 12.25
CA THR A 379 -7.36 -29.70 12.80
C THR A 379 -8.60 -29.63 13.69
N VAL A 380 -9.57 -30.49 13.42
CA VAL A 380 -10.79 -30.65 14.23
C VAL A 380 -10.82 -32.06 14.79
N VAL A 381 -10.98 -32.19 16.10
CA VAL A 381 -11.01 -33.47 16.81
C VAL A 381 -12.42 -33.76 17.29
N GLY A 382 -12.89 -35.00 17.07
CA GLY A 382 -14.15 -35.47 17.62
C GLY A 382 -14.13 -36.96 17.91
N GLN A 383 -15.27 -37.47 18.38
CA GLN A 383 -15.43 -38.91 18.60
C GLN A 383 -15.27 -39.66 17.29
N THR A 384 -14.59 -40.81 17.33
CA THR A 384 -14.35 -41.62 16.12
C THR A 384 -15.64 -42.04 15.44
N SER A 385 -16.69 -42.35 16.21
CA SER A 385 -18.04 -42.66 15.70
C SER A 385 -18.58 -41.55 14.80
N GLN A 386 -18.53 -40.31 15.25
CA GLN A 386 -19.00 -39.14 14.50
C GLN A 386 -18.06 -38.82 13.33
N MET A 387 -16.75 -38.90 13.54
CA MET A 387 -15.76 -38.52 12.54
C MET A 387 -15.63 -39.53 11.39
N LYS A 388 -16.17 -40.75 11.52
CA LYS A 388 -16.22 -41.76 10.43
C LYS A 388 -16.91 -41.24 9.17
N ARG A 389 -17.89 -40.33 9.31
CA ARG A 389 -18.66 -39.77 8.19
C ARG A 389 -17.84 -38.90 7.22
N PHE A 390 -16.67 -38.41 7.63
CA PHE A 390 -15.80 -37.57 6.80
C PHE A 390 -14.66 -38.39 6.19
N LYS A 391 -14.51 -38.34 4.87
CA LYS A 391 -13.44 -39.02 4.11
C LYS A 391 -12.48 -37.98 3.54
N ILE A 392 -11.23 -38.40 3.29
CA ILE A 392 -10.24 -37.56 2.63
C ILE A 392 -10.77 -37.25 1.22
N GLY A 393 -10.80 -35.97 0.86
CA GLY A 393 -11.37 -35.51 -0.40
C GLY A 393 -12.72 -34.82 -0.27
N ASP A 394 -13.47 -35.07 0.81
CA ASP A 394 -14.82 -34.54 0.99
C ASP A 394 -14.81 -33.01 1.13
N LEU A 395 -15.83 -32.37 0.58
CA LEU A 395 -16.16 -30.98 0.88
C LEU A 395 -17.01 -30.94 2.15
N VAL A 396 -16.62 -30.11 3.11
CA VAL A 396 -17.29 -29.95 4.39
C VAL A 396 -17.52 -28.48 4.70
N VAL A 397 -18.56 -28.17 5.45
CA VAL A 397 -18.75 -26.82 6.00
C VAL A 397 -17.87 -26.72 7.24
N PHE A 398 -16.95 -25.78 7.22
CA PHE A 398 -16.04 -25.50 8.32
C PHE A 398 -16.40 -24.15 8.95
N MET A 399 -16.60 -24.16 10.26
CA MET A 399 -16.79 -22.97 11.07
C MET A 399 -15.50 -22.71 11.85
N GLU A 400 -14.82 -21.61 11.56
CA GLU A 400 -13.58 -21.20 12.20
C GLU A 400 -13.80 -20.86 13.68
N ILE A 401 -12.72 -20.87 14.46
CA ILE A 401 -12.74 -20.32 15.82
C ILE A 401 -13.17 -18.84 15.82
N ASP A 402 -13.77 -18.39 16.91
CA ASP A 402 -14.45 -17.10 17.05
C ASP A 402 -15.81 -17.02 16.32
N SER A 403 -16.31 -18.12 15.74
CA SER A 403 -17.69 -18.18 15.27
C SER A 403 -18.64 -18.32 16.46
N PHE A 404 -19.66 -17.48 16.53
CA PHE A 404 -20.81 -17.63 17.42
C PHE A 404 -21.95 -18.25 16.62
N ILE A 405 -22.36 -19.45 17.03
CA ILE A 405 -23.46 -20.22 16.44
C ILE A 405 -24.70 -20.01 17.30
N PRO A 406 -25.69 -19.22 16.85
CA PRO A 406 -26.92 -19.02 17.62
C PRO A 406 -27.68 -20.32 17.87
N LYS A 407 -28.36 -20.39 19.01
CA LYS A 407 -29.24 -21.51 19.33
C LYS A 407 -30.45 -21.50 18.41
N THR A 408 -30.46 -22.43 17.46
CA THR A 408 -31.51 -22.64 16.45
C THR A 408 -31.76 -24.14 16.26
N ASP A 409 -32.86 -24.51 15.61
CA ASP A 409 -33.24 -25.91 15.37
C ASP A 409 -32.25 -26.68 14.51
N ARG A 410 -31.53 -25.99 13.62
CA ARG A 410 -30.53 -26.62 12.73
C ARG A 410 -29.42 -27.33 13.48
N PHE A 411 -28.98 -26.76 14.61
CA PHE A 411 -27.82 -27.24 15.35
C PHE A 411 -28.21 -27.91 16.66
N TRP A 412 -29.35 -28.62 16.67
CA TRP A 412 -29.89 -29.24 17.87
C TRP A 412 -28.92 -30.21 18.56
N GLU A 413 -28.07 -30.91 17.79
CA GLU A 413 -27.02 -31.79 18.32
C GLU A 413 -26.02 -31.05 19.24
N LEU A 414 -25.90 -29.73 19.09
CA LEU A 414 -25.00 -28.87 19.87
C LEU A 414 -25.68 -28.19 21.05
N TRP A 415 -27.02 -28.28 21.16
CA TRP A 415 -27.78 -27.59 22.21
C TRP A 415 -27.23 -27.79 23.63
N PRO A 416 -26.79 -29.00 24.06
CA PRO A 416 -26.21 -29.17 25.40
C PRO A 416 -24.95 -28.32 25.66
N SER A 417 -24.27 -27.89 24.60
CA SER A 417 -23.07 -27.04 24.67
C SER A 417 -23.35 -25.57 24.33
N MET A 418 -24.56 -25.21 23.89
CA MET A 418 -24.94 -23.85 23.53
C MET A 418 -25.29 -23.01 24.76
N THR A 419 -24.29 -22.76 25.60
CA THR A 419 -24.44 -22.00 26.85
C THR A 419 -23.81 -20.61 26.80
N ASP A 420 -23.17 -20.26 25.68
CA ASP A 420 -22.55 -18.96 25.50
C ASP A 420 -23.61 -17.88 25.28
N LEU A 421 -23.42 -16.73 25.92
CA LEU A 421 -24.23 -15.53 25.68
C LEU A 421 -23.41 -14.54 24.86
N PHE A 422 -23.97 -14.03 23.77
CA PHE A 422 -23.38 -12.98 22.96
C PHE A 422 -24.44 -11.95 22.59
N ASN A 423 -24.29 -10.72 23.06
CA ASN A 423 -25.26 -9.64 22.86
C ASN A 423 -26.70 -10.04 23.22
N GLY A 424 -26.87 -10.74 24.35
CA GLY A 424 -28.16 -11.21 24.84
C GLY A 424 -28.72 -12.47 24.15
N GLU A 425 -28.05 -12.98 23.12
CA GLU A 425 -28.45 -14.20 22.42
C GLU A 425 -27.68 -15.41 22.94
N GLN A 426 -28.37 -16.53 23.17
CA GLN A 426 -27.76 -17.80 23.57
C GLN A 426 -27.26 -18.58 22.34
N GLY A 427 -26.08 -19.21 22.44
CA GLY A 427 -25.48 -19.98 21.36
C GLY A 427 -24.24 -20.73 21.79
N LEU A 428 -23.44 -21.16 20.82
CA LEU A 428 -22.14 -21.79 21.03
C LEU A 428 -21.06 -20.94 20.40
N ARG A 429 -20.06 -20.55 21.18
CA ARG A 429 -18.82 -20.00 20.68
C ARG A 429 -17.85 -21.13 20.33
N VAL A 430 -17.39 -21.13 19.09
CA VAL A 430 -16.33 -22.02 18.62
C VAL A 430 -14.97 -21.53 19.16
N ARG A 431 -14.31 -22.36 19.97
CA ARG A 431 -13.02 -22.04 20.63
C ARG A 431 -11.98 -23.10 20.32
N SER A 432 -10.71 -22.77 20.56
CA SER A 432 -9.64 -23.77 20.56
C SER A 432 -9.77 -24.69 21.77
N ARG A 433 -9.60 -26.01 21.56
CA ARG A 433 -9.59 -27.00 22.65
C ARG A 433 -8.43 -27.97 22.48
N ALA A 434 -7.75 -28.31 23.57
CA ALA A 434 -6.81 -29.42 23.59
C ALA A 434 -7.58 -30.70 23.90
N VAL A 435 -7.52 -31.68 23.01
CA VAL A 435 -8.27 -32.94 23.12
C VAL A 435 -7.31 -34.10 22.87
N ALA A 436 -7.06 -34.93 23.89
CA ALA A 436 -6.12 -36.05 23.83
C ALA A 436 -4.74 -35.63 23.25
N GLY A 437 -4.17 -34.56 23.82
CA GLY A 437 -2.88 -34.00 23.38
C GLY A 437 -2.89 -33.28 22.03
N THR A 438 -4.02 -33.25 21.31
CA THR A 438 -4.14 -32.65 19.97
C THR A 438 -4.98 -31.38 20.01
N TRP A 439 -4.56 -30.33 19.29
CA TRP A 439 -5.36 -29.11 19.13
C TRP A 439 -6.56 -29.34 18.20
N SER A 440 -7.75 -28.98 18.68
CA SER A 440 -8.99 -28.95 17.93
C SER A 440 -9.45 -27.49 17.78
N GLN A 441 -9.51 -27.00 16.55
CA GLN A 441 -9.81 -25.61 16.23
C GLN A 441 -10.83 -25.54 15.09
N GLY A 442 -12.03 -25.09 15.43
CA GLY A 442 -13.15 -25.02 14.52
C GLY A 442 -14.12 -26.20 14.66
N MET A 443 -15.16 -26.19 13.84
CA MET A 443 -16.15 -27.26 13.75
C MET A 443 -16.36 -27.64 12.29
N ILE A 444 -16.57 -28.93 12.01
CA ILE A 444 -16.86 -29.45 10.68
C ILE A 444 -18.21 -30.13 10.64
N PHE A 445 -18.94 -29.89 9.54
CA PHE A 445 -20.24 -30.46 9.28
C PHE A 445 -20.31 -31.01 7.85
N PRO A 446 -21.08 -32.09 7.60
CA PRO A 446 -21.35 -32.57 6.24
C PRO A 446 -21.97 -31.45 5.40
N LEU A 447 -21.58 -31.36 4.12
CA LEU A 447 -22.06 -30.31 3.23
C LEU A 447 -23.58 -30.41 3.01
N GLU A 448 -24.12 -31.61 3.04
CA GLU A 448 -25.52 -31.96 2.83
C GLU A 448 -26.46 -31.38 3.90
N GLN A 449 -25.94 -31.05 5.09
CA GLN A 449 -26.70 -30.39 6.15
C GLN A 449 -27.03 -28.92 5.84
N PHE A 450 -26.49 -28.37 4.75
CA PHE A 450 -26.63 -26.96 4.36
C PHE A 450 -27.21 -26.86 2.94
N PRO A 451 -28.54 -27.07 2.78
CA PRO A 451 -29.20 -27.04 1.47
C PRO A 451 -29.00 -25.73 0.72
N GLU A 452 -28.86 -24.60 1.41
CA GLU A 452 -28.57 -23.29 0.81
C GLU A 452 -27.19 -23.25 0.14
N ILE A 453 -26.23 -24.02 0.63
CA ILE A 453 -24.88 -24.13 0.07
C ILE A 453 -24.87 -25.14 -1.07
N THR A 454 -25.46 -26.33 -0.87
CA THR A 454 -25.49 -27.38 -1.90
C THR A 454 -26.32 -26.95 -3.12
N THR A 455 -27.46 -26.30 -2.92
CA THR A 455 -28.29 -25.77 -4.00
C THR A 455 -27.55 -24.70 -4.79
N HIS A 456 -26.85 -23.80 -4.10
CA HIS A 456 -26.01 -22.81 -4.77
C HIS A 456 -24.90 -23.48 -5.59
N TYR A 457 -24.21 -24.46 -4.99
CA TYR A 457 -23.13 -25.17 -5.64
C TYR A 457 -23.60 -25.90 -6.90
N GLN A 458 -24.72 -26.63 -6.82
CA GLN A 458 -25.30 -27.34 -7.97
C GLN A 458 -25.65 -26.40 -9.12
N LYS A 459 -26.31 -25.27 -8.82
CA LYS A 459 -26.60 -24.21 -9.82
C LYS A 459 -25.34 -23.64 -10.46
N ARG A 460 -24.22 -23.57 -9.74
CA ARG A 460 -22.93 -23.14 -10.29
C ARG A 460 -22.28 -24.22 -11.12
N ILE A 461 -22.35 -25.49 -10.73
CA ILE A 461 -21.85 -26.62 -11.54
C ILE A 461 -22.49 -26.60 -12.93
N GLU A 462 -23.81 -26.43 -13.00
CA GLU A 462 -24.56 -26.36 -14.26
C GLU A 462 -24.13 -25.18 -15.15
N LYS A 463 -23.69 -24.05 -14.55
CA LYS A 463 -23.31 -22.84 -15.28
C LYS A 463 -21.85 -22.77 -15.70
N VAL A 464 -20.91 -23.23 -14.87
CA VAL A 464 -19.47 -23.01 -15.07
C VAL A 464 -18.63 -24.28 -15.03
N GLY A 465 -19.27 -25.45 -14.88
CA GLY A 465 -18.62 -26.73 -14.69
C GLY A 465 -18.14 -26.96 -13.26
N LYS A 466 -17.91 -28.23 -12.92
CA LYS A 466 -17.62 -28.68 -11.55
C LYS A 466 -16.37 -28.04 -10.94
N ASP A 467 -15.29 -27.96 -11.70
CA ASP A 467 -14.00 -27.47 -11.19
C ASP A 467 -14.05 -25.97 -10.86
N ASN A 468 -14.65 -25.16 -11.73
CA ASN A 468 -14.81 -23.73 -11.48
C ASN A 468 -15.81 -23.47 -10.36
N ALA A 469 -16.94 -24.19 -10.34
CA ALA A 469 -17.90 -24.10 -9.24
C ALA A 469 -17.27 -24.47 -7.90
N THR A 470 -16.39 -25.48 -7.85
CA THR A 470 -15.66 -25.84 -6.63
C THR A 470 -14.73 -24.72 -6.19
N LYS A 471 -13.96 -24.12 -7.11
CA LYS A 471 -13.07 -22.99 -6.80
C LYS A 471 -13.84 -21.80 -6.24
N GLU A 472 -14.99 -21.48 -6.84
CA GLU A 472 -15.89 -20.42 -6.36
C GLU A 472 -16.45 -20.74 -4.98
N LEU A 473 -16.94 -21.97 -4.76
CA LEU A 473 -17.51 -22.41 -3.49
C LEU A 473 -16.51 -22.28 -2.33
N LEU A 474 -15.25 -22.68 -2.54
CA LEU A 474 -14.15 -22.55 -1.57
C LEU A 474 -13.77 -21.07 -1.31
N SER A 475 -14.17 -20.16 -2.21
CA SER A 475 -13.88 -18.73 -2.11
C SER A 475 -14.91 -17.96 -1.28
N TYR A 476 -16.12 -18.49 -1.09
CA TYR A 476 -17.21 -17.77 -0.40
C TYR A 476 -17.16 -17.92 1.13
N SER A 477 -17.65 -16.88 1.81
CA SER A 477 -18.05 -16.94 3.22
C SER A 477 -19.56 -17.15 3.28
N TRP A 478 -20.00 -18.06 4.13
CA TRP A 478 -21.43 -18.37 4.34
C TRP A 478 -21.96 -17.84 5.67
N ALA A 479 -21.13 -17.11 6.43
CA ALA A 479 -21.45 -16.67 7.79
C ALA A 479 -22.77 -15.89 7.86
N ASP A 480 -22.92 -14.84 7.05
CA ASP A 480 -24.11 -13.98 7.05
C ASP A 480 -25.37 -14.76 6.65
N ARG A 481 -25.26 -15.63 5.63
CA ARG A 481 -26.39 -16.45 5.16
C ARG A 481 -26.86 -17.46 6.23
N LEU A 482 -25.96 -17.88 7.10
CA LEU A 482 -26.20 -18.84 8.17
C LEU A 482 -26.50 -18.16 9.52
N GLY A 483 -26.51 -16.82 9.59
CA GLY A 483 -26.67 -16.09 10.85
C GLY A 483 -25.51 -16.25 11.83
N ILE A 484 -24.34 -16.73 11.37
CA ILE A 484 -23.17 -16.96 12.22
C ILE A 484 -22.43 -15.64 12.42
N LYS A 485 -22.28 -15.24 13.68
CA LYS A 485 -21.67 -13.96 14.06
C LYS A 485 -20.20 -14.18 14.45
N LYS A 486 -19.39 -13.13 14.35
CA LYS A 486 -18.07 -13.13 14.99
C LYS A 486 -18.25 -12.86 16.47
N TRP A 487 -17.86 -13.82 17.31
CA TRP A 487 -17.77 -13.60 18.74
C TRP A 487 -16.58 -12.68 19.05
N GLU A 488 -16.80 -11.66 19.89
CA GLU A 488 -15.76 -10.74 20.35
C GLU A 488 -15.85 -10.53 21.86
N TYR A 489 -14.69 -10.40 22.53
CA TYR A 489 -14.64 -10.02 23.94
C TYR A 489 -15.09 -8.56 24.10
N PRO A 490 -15.68 -8.20 25.24
CA PRO A 490 -15.69 -6.81 25.68
C PRO A 490 -14.26 -6.26 25.57
N THR A 491 -14.10 -5.20 24.78
CA THR A 491 -12.79 -4.66 24.41
C THR A 491 -12.17 -3.81 25.51
N HIS A 492 -13.02 -3.26 26.37
CA HIS A 492 -12.68 -2.36 27.46
C HIS A 492 -13.61 -2.64 28.64
N GLU A 493 -13.15 -2.28 29.84
CA GLU A 493 -13.99 -2.28 31.05
C GLU A 493 -14.96 -1.09 31.10
N ARG A 494 -14.60 0.02 30.45
CA ARG A 494 -15.40 1.26 30.41
C ARG A 494 -16.10 1.44 29.06
N PRO A 495 -17.32 2.01 29.02
CA PRO A 495 -17.97 2.37 27.76
C PRO A 495 -17.15 3.39 26.96
N VAL A 496 -17.17 3.26 25.63
CA VAL A 496 -16.52 4.20 24.72
C VAL A 496 -17.48 5.35 24.39
N THR A 497 -17.08 6.59 24.62
CA THR A 497 -17.87 7.81 24.35
C THR A 497 -17.38 8.55 23.09
N GLY A 498 -18.13 9.58 22.69
CA GLY A 498 -17.70 10.52 21.64
C GLY A 498 -17.74 9.95 20.22
N ILE A 499 -18.57 8.95 19.90
CA ILE A 499 -18.64 8.41 18.53
C ILE A 499 -19.19 9.48 17.58
N ILE A 500 -18.40 9.90 16.58
CA ILE A 500 -18.82 10.89 15.56
C ILE A 500 -19.48 10.19 14.38
N GLY A 501 -18.94 9.06 13.96
CA GLY A 501 -19.40 8.33 12.79
C GLY A 501 -18.51 7.14 12.46
N GLU A 502 -18.83 6.47 11.36
CA GLU A 502 -18.04 5.36 10.85
C GLU A 502 -16.64 5.83 10.41
N LEU A 503 -15.65 4.94 10.56
CA LEU A 503 -14.31 5.16 10.04
C LEU A 503 -14.37 5.40 8.53
N SER A 504 -13.75 6.50 8.08
CA SER A 504 -13.67 6.87 6.67
C SER A 504 -13.14 5.72 5.80
N ALA A 505 -13.79 5.50 4.65
CA ALA A 505 -13.36 4.52 3.65
C ALA A 505 -11.98 4.83 3.05
N LEU A 506 -11.45 6.05 3.24
CA LEU A 506 -10.09 6.42 2.84
C LEU A 506 -9.00 5.78 3.71
N ILE A 507 -9.34 5.35 4.93
CA ILE A 507 -8.41 4.68 5.84
C ILE A 507 -8.55 3.18 5.68
N GLN A 508 -7.49 2.52 5.20
CA GLN A 508 -7.46 1.07 5.05
C GLN A 508 -7.57 0.37 6.41
N LYS A 509 -8.63 -0.41 6.63
CA LYS A 509 -8.74 -1.24 7.85
C LYS A 509 -7.66 -2.32 7.84
N PRO A 510 -6.85 -2.46 8.90
CA PRO A 510 -5.81 -3.50 8.96
C PRO A 510 -6.44 -4.90 9.05
N GLY A 511 -5.85 -5.86 8.34
CA GLY A 511 -6.31 -7.25 8.34
C GLY A 511 -5.21 -8.19 7.88
N ASN A 512 -5.16 -9.38 8.48
CA ASN A 512 -4.17 -10.41 8.17
C ASN A 512 -4.83 -11.78 8.19
N TRP A 513 -4.50 -12.61 7.21
CA TRP A 513 -4.89 -14.03 7.16
C TRP A 513 -4.26 -14.80 8.31
N ARG A 514 -4.92 -15.84 8.83
CA ARG A 514 -4.25 -16.79 9.71
C ARG A 514 -3.36 -17.70 8.89
N ILE A 515 -2.22 -18.11 9.42
CA ILE A 515 -1.30 -19.01 8.72
C ILE A 515 -1.98 -20.32 8.30
N GLN A 516 -2.97 -20.79 9.05
CA GLN A 516 -3.73 -21.98 8.70
C GLN A 516 -4.46 -21.85 7.35
N ASP A 517 -4.89 -20.64 6.98
CA ASP A 517 -5.61 -20.39 5.73
C ASP A 517 -4.69 -20.22 4.53
N VAL A 518 -3.49 -19.70 4.76
CA VAL A 518 -2.54 -19.32 3.68
C VAL A 518 -1.27 -20.16 3.65
N GLY A 519 -1.14 -21.17 4.53
CA GLY A 519 0.06 -22.00 4.65
C GLY A 519 0.53 -22.57 3.32
N ASN A 520 -0.38 -23.08 2.49
CA ASN A 520 -0.04 -23.65 1.18
C ASN A 520 0.59 -22.61 0.22
N VAL A 521 0.17 -21.34 0.32
CA VAL A 521 0.69 -20.23 -0.51
C VAL A 521 2.02 -19.73 0.04
N VAL A 522 2.09 -19.56 1.36
CA VAL A 522 3.26 -19.04 2.09
C VAL A 522 4.43 -20.01 2.02
N PHE A 523 4.18 -21.31 2.16
CA PHE A 523 5.20 -22.37 2.10
C PHE A 523 5.42 -22.94 0.70
N HIS A 524 4.79 -22.38 -0.33
CA HIS A 524 5.08 -22.77 -1.72
C HIS A 524 6.57 -22.50 -2.02
N PRO A 525 7.31 -23.41 -2.70
CA PRO A 525 8.76 -23.26 -2.91
C PRO A 525 9.21 -21.91 -3.48
N HIS A 526 8.42 -21.34 -4.41
CA HIS A 526 8.70 -20.01 -4.98
C HIS A 526 8.54 -18.85 -4.00
N THR A 527 7.57 -18.93 -3.09
CA THR A 527 7.28 -17.87 -2.11
C THR A 527 8.17 -17.99 -0.88
N ALA A 528 8.29 -19.22 -0.36
CA ALA A 528 8.88 -19.51 0.94
C ALA A 528 10.33 -19.02 1.09
N LYS A 529 11.11 -19.07 0.00
CA LYS A 529 12.53 -18.66 -0.02
C LYS A 529 12.75 -17.21 -0.45
N ASN A 530 11.89 -16.67 -1.30
CA ASN A 530 12.14 -15.41 -1.99
C ASN A 530 11.45 -14.21 -1.32
N ARG A 531 10.33 -14.44 -0.64
CA ARG A 531 9.60 -13.36 0.02
C ARG A 531 10.19 -13.05 1.39
N ILE A 532 10.54 -11.79 1.60
CA ILE A 532 11.07 -11.29 2.86
C ILE A 532 9.98 -10.59 3.65
N TYR A 533 9.82 -11.02 4.90
CA TYR A 533 8.87 -10.46 5.85
C TYR A 533 9.61 -9.65 6.91
N GLN A 534 9.01 -8.55 7.36
CA GLN A 534 9.21 -8.06 8.72
C GLN A 534 8.35 -8.91 9.65
N VAL A 535 8.96 -9.43 10.71
CA VAL A 535 8.26 -10.25 11.71
C VAL A 535 8.19 -9.47 13.01
N THR A 536 6.98 -9.24 13.50
CA THR A 536 6.73 -8.50 14.75
C THR A 536 5.95 -9.34 15.73
N GLU A 537 6.03 -8.99 17.01
CA GLU A 537 5.05 -9.47 17.98
C GLU A 537 3.64 -9.06 17.55
N LYS A 538 2.68 -9.95 17.78
CA LYS A 538 1.28 -9.60 17.77
C LYS A 538 0.88 -9.25 19.20
N LEU A 539 0.44 -8.02 19.40
CA LEU A 539 -0.05 -7.54 20.69
C LEU A 539 -1.55 -7.84 20.81
N ASP A 540 -1.99 -8.21 22.02
CA ASP A 540 -3.40 -8.43 22.36
C ASP A 540 -4.01 -7.13 22.86
N GLY A 541 -4.34 -6.24 21.93
CA GLY A 541 -4.99 -4.99 22.23
C GLY A 541 -6.21 -4.77 21.36
N ILE A 542 -6.42 -3.51 21.02
CA ILE A 542 -7.45 -3.09 20.09
C ILE A 542 -6.86 -2.18 19.03
N SER A 543 -7.38 -2.27 17.81
CA SER A 543 -6.92 -1.43 16.70
C SER A 543 -7.23 0.03 16.99
N MET A 544 -6.21 0.88 16.90
CA MET A 544 -6.31 2.32 16.98
C MET A 544 -5.64 2.97 15.76
N HIS A 545 -6.23 4.05 15.28
CA HIS A 545 -5.71 4.86 14.18
C HIS A 545 -5.64 6.31 14.63
N VAL A 546 -4.53 6.97 14.33
CA VAL A 546 -4.39 8.42 14.43
C VAL A 546 -4.04 8.93 13.05
N TYR A 547 -4.86 9.79 12.47
CA TYR A 547 -4.62 10.30 11.12
C TYR A 547 -4.47 11.81 11.12
N LYS A 548 -3.76 12.31 10.11
CA LYS A 548 -3.80 13.73 9.72
C LYS A 548 -4.16 13.85 8.25
N VAL A 549 -5.00 14.83 7.93
CA VAL A 549 -5.32 15.24 6.56
C VAL A 549 -5.13 16.75 6.48
N SER A 550 -4.37 17.22 5.49
CA SER A 550 -4.11 18.64 5.33
C SER A 550 -5.38 19.42 5.01
N ASN A 551 -5.46 20.63 5.55
CA ASN A 551 -6.52 21.59 5.24
C ASN A 551 -6.52 21.99 3.76
N SER A 552 -5.39 21.83 3.07
CA SER A 552 -5.27 22.04 1.62
C SER A 552 -5.88 20.90 0.79
N SER A 553 -6.20 19.76 1.39
CA SER A 553 -6.85 18.61 0.74
C SER A 553 -8.36 18.67 0.93
N THR A 554 -8.98 19.73 0.43
CA THR A 554 -10.42 20.00 0.60
C THR A 554 -11.31 18.88 0.05
N ASP A 555 -10.86 18.19 -0.99
CA ASP A 555 -11.49 17.02 -1.59
C ASP A 555 -11.46 15.78 -0.67
N LEU A 556 -10.38 15.60 0.11
CA LEU A 556 -10.28 14.48 1.05
C LEU A 556 -11.08 14.74 2.33
N LEU A 557 -11.14 15.99 2.77
CA LEU A 557 -11.84 16.37 4.01
C LEU A 557 -13.33 16.01 3.98
N SER A 558 -13.98 15.98 2.81
CA SER A 558 -15.40 15.58 2.69
C SER A 558 -15.67 14.11 3.02
N PHE A 559 -14.65 13.26 3.07
CA PHE A 559 -14.78 11.82 3.34
C PHE A 559 -14.67 11.45 4.81
N PHE A 560 -14.37 12.43 5.66
CA PHE A 560 -14.35 12.20 7.10
C PHE A 560 -15.63 12.75 7.70
N PRO A 561 -16.25 12.03 8.66
CA PRO A 561 -17.43 12.50 9.37
C PRO A 561 -17.25 13.97 9.75
N ALA A 562 -18.09 14.82 9.15
CA ALA A 562 -17.94 16.25 9.23
C ALA A 562 -18.26 16.73 10.65
N LEU A 563 -17.25 16.77 11.51
CA LEU A 563 -17.10 17.95 12.36
C LEU A 563 -16.81 19.10 11.39
N ARG A 564 -17.86 19.76 10.92
CA ARG A 564 -17.77 20.88 9.99
C ARG A 564 -16.78 21.91 10.55
N PRO A 565 -15.77 22.39 9.81
CA PRO A 565 -15.01 23.55 10.25
C PRO A 565 -16.00 24.72 10.48
N LEU A 566 -16.10 25.20 11.72
CA LEU A 566 -16.82 26.43 12.05
C LEU A 566 -15.96 27.65 11.69
N PRO A 567 -16.60 28.81 11.50
CA PRO A 567 -16.07 30.03 12.07
C PRO A 567 -17.00 30.59 13.17
N SER A 568 -16.33 31.10 14.21
CA SER A 568 -16.78 31.99 15.29
C SER A 568 -17.35 31.37 16.57
N ALA A 569 -16.85 31.92 17.69
CA ALA A 569 -17.34 31.79 19.06
C ALA A 569 -18.78 32.29 19.26
N ASP A 570 -19.44 32.79 18.21
CA ASP A 570 -20.76 33.45 18.26
C ASP A 570 -21.89 32.68 17.53
N LYS A 571 -21.82 31.35 17.36
CA LYS A 571 -22.90 30.63 16.67
C LYS A 571 -24.12 30.35 17.57
N PRO A 572 -25.35 30.73 17.17
CA PRO A 572 -26.58 30.48 17.93
C PRO A 572 -27.12 29.04 17.86
N ASP A 573 -26.48 28.13 17.12
CA ASP A 573 -27.05 26.81 16.77
C ASP A 573 -26.75 25.69 17.78
N GLY A 574 -26.03 25.98 18.86
CA GLY A 574 -25.70 25.01 19.91
C GLY A 574 -24.62 23.98 19.51
N SER A 575 -23.89 24.19 18.42
CA SER A 575 -22.78 23.30 18.04
C SER A 575 -21.57 23.43 18.98
N ILE A 576 -20.99 22.28 19.36
CA ILE A 576 -19.81 22.20 20.24
C ILE A 576 -18.56 22.64 19.45
N PRO A 577 -17.72 23.55 19.99
CA PRO A 577 -16.46 23.92 19.36
C PRO A 577 -15.55 22.71 19.09
N ILE A 578 -14.92 22.66 17.93
CA ILE A 578 -13.94 21.60 17.61
C ILE A 578 -12.69 21.81 18.48
N PRO A 579 -12.26 20.78 19.25
CA PRO A 579 -11.05 20.86 20.05
C PRO A 579 -9.81 21.15 19.18
N PRO A 580 -8.85 21.98 19.62
CA PRO A 580 -7.61 22.22 18.88
C PRO A 580 -6.82 20.95 18.56
N THR A 581 -6.97 19.90 19.38
CA THR A 581 -6.40 18.56 19.15
C THR A 581 -6.93 17.86 17.90
N MET A 582 -8.11 18.26 17.41
CA MET A 582 -8.74 17.71 16.21
C MET A 582 -8.53 18.58 14.96
N GLN A 583 -8.08 19.83 15.15
CA GLN A 583 -7.93 20.79 14.07
C GLN A 583 -6.79 21.76 14.36
N THR A 584 -5.76 21.71 13.52
CA THR A 584 -4.64 22.66 13.50
C THR A 584 -4.82 23.65 12.35
N GLU A 585 -3.98 24.68 12.30
CA GLU A 585 -3.94 25.61 11.15
C GLU A 585 -3.67 24.91 9.81
N ARG A 586 -2.91 23.80 9.82
CA ARG A 586 -2.43 23.12 8.61
C ARG A 586 -3.17 21.82 8.28
N SER A 587 -3.82 21.20 9.26
CA SER A 587 -4.41 19.87 9.13
C SER A 587 -5.51 19.56 10.12
N ARG A 588 -6.44 18.71 9.70
CA ARG A 588 -7.38 17.99 10.56
C ARG A 588 -6.73 16.72 11.10
N VAL A 589 -6.93 16.45 12.39
CA VAL A 589 -6.43 15.27 13.08
C VAL A 589 -7.61 14.49 13.65
N GLY A 590 -7.56 13.17 13.57
CA GLY A 590 -8.60 12.35 14.19
C GLY A 590 -8.07 11.04 14.75
N VAL A 591 -8.80 10.55 15.74
CA VAL A 591 -8.51 9.30 16.44
C VAL A 591 -9.68 8.34 16.20
N CYS A 592 -9.36 7.13 15.80
CA CYS A 592 -10.35 6.13 15.41
C CYS A 592 -10.00 4.76 15.99
N ASN A 593 -11.00 3.90 16.09
CA ASN A 593 -10.79 2.46 16.14
C ASN A 593 -11.03 1.84 14.76
N ARG A 594 -11.14 0.51 14.71
CA ARG A 594 -11.40 -0.25 13.47
C ARG A 594 -12.68 0.16 12.72
N SER A 595 -13.66 0.73 13.42
CA SER A 595 -15.02 0.93 12.91
C SER A 595 -15.53 2.37 13.02
N HIS A 596 -15.06 3.16 13.98
CA HIS A 596 -15.60 4.46 14.30
C HIS A 596 -14.49 5.49 14.52
N GLU A 597 -14.81 6.74 14.22
CA GLU A 597 -14.05 7.93 14.59
C GLU A 597 -14.64 8.56 15.86
N PHE A 598 -13.76 9.14 16.70
CA PHE A 598 -14.13 9.69 17.99
C PHE A 598 -13.88 11.20 18.10
N PHE A 599 -14.79 11.89 18.76
CA PHE A 599 -14.68 13.26 19.23
C PHE A 599 -13.81 13.30 20.47
N ASP A 600 -12.94 14.31 20.57
CA ASP A 600 -12.14 14.53 21.77
C ASP A 600 -13.00 15.23 22.85
N ASP A 601 -13.78 14.43 23.57
CA ASP A 601 -14.56 14.86 24.74
C ASP A 601 -13.76 14.79 26.06
N GLY A 602 -12.48 14.42 25.99
CA GLY A 602 -11.61 14.22 27.13
C GLY A 602 -11.92 12.99 28.01
N LYS A 603 -12.83 12.09 27.58
CA LYS A 603 -13.30 10.95 28.39
C LYS A 603 -12.97 9.58 27.80
N ASN A 604 -12.67 9.54 26.50
CA ASN A 604 -12.43 8.29 25.79
C ASN A 604 -10.94 7.89 25.81
N ILE A 605 -10.67 6.64 26.19
CA ILE A 605 -9.34 6.02 26.30
C ILE A 605 -8.46 6.13 25.05
N TYR A 606 -9.06 6.17 23.86
CA TYR A 606 -8.30 6.36 22.61
C TYR A 606 -7.65 7.76 22.57
N TRP A 607 -8.41 8.81 22.91
CA TRP A 607 -7.88 10.17 22.97
C TRP A 607 -6.94 10.38 24.15
N GLU A 608 -7.26 9.81 25.33
CA GLU A 608 -6.35 9.78 26.49
C GLU A 608 -4.98 9.19 26.11
N THR A 609 -4.98 8.03 25.45
CA THR A 609 -3.75 7.35 25.02
C THR A 609 -3.02 8.11 23.91
N ALA A 610 -3.75 8.71 22.96
CA ALA A 610 -3.15 9.54 21.92
C ALA A 610 -2.39 10.73 22.55
N LYS A 611 -3.03 11.45 23.47
CA LYS A 611 -2.40 12.57 24.20
C LYS A 611 -1.19 12.10 25.01
N ALA A 612 -1.33 11.04 25.80
CA ALA A 612 -0.25 10.51 26.65
C ALA A 612 0.96 10.02 25.84
N SER A 613 0.76 9.54 24.61
CA SER A 613 1.85 9.10 23.73
C SER A 613 2.60 10.24 23.02
N GLY A 614 2.06 11.46 23.02
CA GLY A 614 2.56 12.58 22.22
C GLY A 614 2.37 12.41 20.71
N ILE A 615 1.60 11.40 20.27
CA ILE A 615 1.44 11.09 18.83
C ILE A 615 0.72 12.21 18.06
N LEU A 616 -0.10 13.01 18.75
CA LEU A 616 -0.84 14.12 18.15
C LEU A 616 0.10 15.23 17.66
N ASP A 617 1.25 15.44 18.31
CA ASP A 617 2.25 16.40 17.86
C ASP A 617 3.21 15.74 16.86
N LYS A 618 3.71 14.54 17.20
CA LYS A 618 4.68 13.78 16.39
C LYS A 618 4.15 13.44 14.99
N ILE A 619 2.83 13.28 14.80
CA ILE A 619 2.25 13.03 13.47
C ILE A 619 2.54 14.17 12.49
N HIS A 620 2.70 15.41 12.96
CA HIS A 620 2.98 16.56 12.11
C HIS A 620 4.42 16.56 11.57
N GLU A 621 5.37 15.98 12.32
CA GLU A 621 6.78 15.84 11.92
C GLU A 621 7.01 14.76 10.85
N ILE A 622 6.03 13.88 10.62
CA ILE A 622 6.09 12.90 9.54
C ILE A 622 5.98 13.62 8.18
N PRO A 623 6.93 13.41 7.23
CA PRO A 623 7.05 14.18 5.98
C PRO A 623 6.00 13.83 4.91
N PHE A 624 4.86 13.29 5.34
CA PHE A 624 3.73 12.94 4.49
C PHE A 624 2.51 13.76 4.90
N ARG A 625 1.80 14.30 3.91
CA ARG A 625 0.72 15.28 4.14
C ARG A 625 -0.56 14.63 4.69
N ASN A 626 -0.99 13.53 4.06
CA ASN A 626 -2.24 12.84 4.38
C ASN A 626 -1.95 11.38 4.75
N ILE A 627 -1.99 11.07 6.04
CA ILE A 627 -1.60 9.75 6.56
C ILE A 627 -2.52 9.27 7.68
N ALA A 628 -2.62 7.96 7.83
CA ALA A 628 -3.15 7.32 9.02
C ALA A 628 -2.09 6.42 9.66
N ILE A 629 -1.61 6.79 10.85
CA ILE A 629 -0.78 5.94 11.69
C ILE A 629 -1.67 4.87 12.31
N GLN A 630 -1.29 3.60 12.14
CA GLN A 630 -2.06 2.46 12.63
C GLN A 630 -1.23 1.67 13.64
N GLY A 631 -1.87 1.38 14.76
CA GLY A 631 -1.26 0.68 15.87
C GLY A 631 -2.27 -0.08 16.69
N GLU A 632 -1.76 -0.69 17.74
CA GLU A 632 -2.56 -1.34 18.77
C GLU A 632 -2.58 -0.44 20.01
N LEU A 633 -3.77 -0.11 20.50
CA LEU A 633 -3.94 0.39 21.86
C LEU A 633 -3.93 -0.81 22.80
N VAL A 634 -3.01 -0.81 23.76
CA VAL A 634 -2.79 -1.87 24.75
C VAL A 634 -2.73 -1.24 26.14
N GLY A 635 -3.10 -1.99 27.18
CA GLY A 635 -3.03 -1.47 28.54
C GLY A 635 -3.81 -2.29 29.56
N SER A 636 -3.82 -1.79 30.81
CA SER A 636 -4.34 -2.52 31.96
C SER A 636 -5.85 -2.82 31.89
N HIS A 637 -6.63 -2.00 31.18
CA HIS A 637 -8.08 -2.18 31.04
C HIS A 637 -8.51 -2.69 29.66
N ILE A 638 -7.55 -3.23 28.89
CA ILE A 638 -7.75 -3.62 27.49
C ILE A 638 -7.67 -5.13 27.38
N GLN A 639 -8.65 -5.75 26.74
CA GLN A 639 -8.64 -7.18 26.38
C GLN A 639 -8.42 -8.15 27.56
N GLY A 640 -8.76 -7.75 28.79
CA GLY A 640 -8.51 -8.54 30.00
C GLY A 640 -7.05 -8.55 30.46
N ASN A 641 -6.25 -7.58 30.01
CA ASN A 641 -4.85 -7.37 30.40
C ASN A 641 -3.96 -8.61 30.30
N THR A 642 -4.10 -9.39 29.23
CA THR A 642 -3.31 -10.63 29.04
C THR A 642 -1.80 -10.36 28.96
N MET A 643 -1.43 -9.11 28.65
CA MET A 643 -0.07 -8.61 28.58
C MET A 643 0.51 -8.16 29.93
N GLN A 644 -0.29 -8.10 31.00
CA GLN A 644 0.09 -7.71 32.36
C GLN A 644 0.62 -6.28 32.49
N TYR A 645 0.03 -5.33 31.77
CA TYR A 645 0.31 -3.91 31.97
C TYR A 645 0.03 -3.51 33.43
N PRO A 646 0.91 -2.69 34.05
CA PRO A 646 0.63 -2.07 35.34
C PRO A 646 -0.69 -1.30 35.32
N GLU A 647 -1.39 -1.30 36.44
CA GLU A 647 -2.67 -0.63 36.62
C GLU A 647 -2.64 0.84 36.13
N GLY A 648 -3.65 1.24 35.36
CA GLY A 648 -3.73 2.57 34.75
C GLY A 648 -2.85 2.80 33.51
N LYS A 649 -1.91 1.91 33.19
CA LYS A 649 -0.97 2.12 32.09
C LYS A 649 -1.56 1.68 30.75
N HIS A 650 -1.49 2.58 29.77
CA HIS A 650 -1.90 2.34 28.38
C HIS A 650 -0.85 2.88 27.41
N GLU A 651 -0.68 2.21 26.27
CA GLU A 651 0.27 2.60 25.24
C GLU A 651 -0.39 2.45 23.86
N PHE A 652 -0.13 3.39 22.95
CA PHE A 652 -0.42 3.24 21.53
C PHE A 652 0.85 2.77 20.83
N VAL A 653 0.83 1.55 20.29
CA VAL A 653 2.02 0.90 19.72
C VAL A 653 1.83 0.71 18.22
N VAL A 654 2.56 1.49 17.43
CA VAL A 654 2.44 1.57 15.97
C VAL A 654 2.95 0.30 15.30
N PHE A 655 2.23 -0.14 14.26
CA PHE A 655 2.68 -1.23 13.41
C PHE A 655 2.72 -0.89 11.92
N GLY A 656 2.17 0.24 11.50
CA GLY A 656 2.10 0.61 10.08
C GLY A 656 1.61 2.05 9.90
N ILE A 657 1.93 2.64 8.77
CA ILE A 657 1.46 3.98 8.38
C ILE A 657 0.86 3.85 6.98
N TRP A 658 -0.42 4.22 6.85
CA TRP A 658 -1.15 4.26 5.60
C TRP A 658 -1.02 5.65 4.99
N ASP A 659 -0.48 5.72 3.77
CA ASP A 659 -0.45 6.93 2.96
C ASP A 659 -1.81 7.06 2.25
N ILE A 660 -2.61 8.03 2.68
CA ILE A 660 -3.97 8.23 2.18
C ILE A 660 -3.94 8.70 0.72
N ASP A 661 -2.95 9.53 0.35
CA ASP A 661 -2.79 10.03 -1.02
C ASP A 661 -2.40 8.88 -1.95
N ALA A 662 -1.43 8.06 -1.55
CA ALA A 662 -0.96 6.94 -2.36
C ALA A 662 -1.89 5.72 -2.34
N LYS A 663 -2.81 5.65 -1.37
CA LYS A 663 -3.64 4.49 -1.07
C LYS A 663 -2.79 3.22 -0.93
N ASP A 664 -1.70 3.34 -0.19
CA ASP A 664 -0.75 2.25 0.05
C ASP A 664 -0.12 2.39 1.44
N TYR A 665 0.42 1.28 1.96
CA TYR A 665 1.19 1.34 3.19
C TYR A 665 2.62 1.82 2.90
N LEU A 666 3.18 2.60 3.82
CA LEU A 666 4.62 2.85 3.83
C LEU A 666 5.38 1.54 4.05
N ALA A 667 6.59 1.45 3.48
CA ALA A 667 7.44 0.29 3.66
C ALA A 667 7.75 0.06 5.15
N THR A 668 7.74 -1.19 5.59
CA THR A 668 7.97 -1.60 7.00
C THR A 668 9.22 -0.97 7.62
N LYS A 669 10.34 -0.97 6.89
CA LYS A 669 11.60 -0.34 7.31
C LYS A 669 11.49 1.18 7.46
N THR A 670 10.72 1.83 6.58
CA THR A 670 10.47 3.28 6.66
C THR A 670 9.64 3.60 7.90
N VAL A 671 8.60 2.82 8.18
CA VAL A 671 7.79 2.97 9.39
C VAL A 671 8.64 2.78 10.64
N GLU A 672 9.44 1.70 10.71
CA GLU A 672 10.35 1.44 11.84
C GLU A 672 11.34 2.59 12.06
N LEU A 673 11.94 3.11 10.97
CA LEU A 673 12.86 4.25 11.04
C LEU A 673 12.17 5.53 11.50
N LEU A 674 10.99 5.85 10.95
CA LEU A 674 10.20 7.02 11.37
C LEU A 674 9.84 6.94 12.84
N CYS A 675 9.34 5.77 13.28
CA CYS A 675 9.00 5.57 14.67
C CYS A 675 10.22 5.73 15.59
N LYS A 676 11.38 5.21 15.19
CA LYS A 676 12.63 5.38 15.95
C LYS A 676 13.08 6.85 16.01
N THR A 677 13.05 7.56 14.88
CA THR A 677 13.51 8.95 14.78
C THR A 677 12.62 9.91 15.57
N LEU A 678 11.30 9.67 15.56
CA LEU A 678 10.30 10.53 16.22
C LEU A 678 9.92 10.05 17.62
N ASP A 679 10.64 9.05 18.15
CA ASP A 679 10.34 8.43 19.46
C ASP A 679 8.87 7.97 19.58
N ILE A 680 8.33 7.37 18.53
CA ILE A 680 7.00 6.77 18.51
C ILE A 680 7.14 5.29 18.86
N ALA A 681 6.36 4.81 19.84
CA ALA A 681 6.34 3.40 20.21
C ALA A 681 5.94 2.53 19.00
N HIS A 682 6.76 1.54 18.68
CA HIS A 682 6.55 0.62 17.57
C HIS A 682 6.45 -0.82 18.10
N VAL A 683 5.67 -1.68 17.43
CA VAL A 683 5.56 -3.09 17.81
C VAL A 683 6.95 -3.75 17.80
N PRO A 684 7.26 -4.63 18.77
CA PRO A 684 8.59 -5.24 18.83
C PRO A 684 8.90 -6.04 17.54
N VAL A 685 10.01 -5.70 16.90
CA VAL A 685 10.47 -6.34 15.66
C VAL A 685 11.42 -7.49 16.02
N LEU A 686 11.04 -8.72 15.69
CA LEU A 686 11.87 -9.91 15.89
C LEU A 686 12.90 -10.09 14.78
N GLY A 687 12.72 -9.40 13.66
CA GLY A 687 13.68 -9.31 12.58
C GLY A 687 13.06 -9.44 11.21
N TYR A 688 13.94 -9.63 10.23
CA TYR A 688 13.59 -9.76 8.83
C TYR A 688 14.05 -11.11 8.28
N GLY A 689 13.28 -11.66 7.34
CA GLY A 689 13.69 -12.86 6.62
C GLY A 689 12.54 -13.60 5.94
N PRO A 690 12.86 -14.71 5.25
CA PRO A 690 11.86 -15.61 4.72
C PRO A 690 11.08 -16.30 5.84
N VAL A 691 9.87 -16.78 5.54
CA VAL A 691 9.04 -17.53 6.50
C VAL A 691 9.78 -18.78 7.02
N THR A 692 10.62 -19.40 6.20
CA THR A 692 11.41 -20.59 6.54
C THR A 692 12.41 -20.38 7.67
N LYS A 693 12.72 -19.13 8.03
CA LYS A 693 13.50 -18.79 9.22
C LYS A 693 12.76 -19.14 10.52
N TYR A 694 11.43 -19.17 10.49
CA TYR A 694 10.57 -19.34 11.67
C TYR A 694 9.86 -20.71 11.70
N GLY A 695 9.76 -21.39 10.55
CA GLY A 695 9.23 -22.75 10.44
C GLY A 695 9.11 -23.17 8.97
N LYS A 696 9.12 -24.48 8.68
CA LYS A 696 9.04 -25.00 7.31
C LYS A 696 7.60 -25.25 6.83
N ASN A 697 6.65 -25.24 7.75
CA ASN A 697 5.22 -25.48 7.50
C ASN A 697 4.40 -24.78 8.60
N ALA A 698 3.07 -24.84 8.49
CA ALA A 698 2.15 -24.18 9.41
C ALA A 698 2.26 -24.73 10.85
N GLU A 699 2.55 -26.02 11.02
CA GLU A 699 2.70 -26.64 12.34
C GLU A 699 3.96 -26.14 13.05
N GLU A 700 5.10 -26.15 12.37
CA GLU A 700 6.38 -25.69 12.94
C GLU A 700 6.35 -24.22 13.35
N ILE A 701 5.71 -23.35 12.55
CA ILE A 701 5.62 -21.92 12.87
C ILE A 701 4.62 -21.63 14.00
N LEU A 702 3.56 -22.43 14.14
CA LEU A 702 2.68 -22.40 15.31
C LEU A 702 3.44 -22.83 16.57
N ALA A 703 4.23 -23.90 16.49
CA ALA A 703 5.10 -24.33 17.58
C ALA A 703 6.19 -23.29 17.92
N PHE A 704 6.67 -22.53 16.93
CA PHE A 704 7.54 -21.38 17.18
C PHE A 704 6.80 -20.30 17.98
N ALA A 705 5.57 -19.94 17.58
CA ALA A 705 4.77 -18.96 18.31
C ALA A 705 4.47 -19.39 19.76
N ASP A 706 4.24 -20.68 20.02
CA ASP A 706 3.97 -21.24 21.36
C ASP A 706 5.18 -21.18 22.31
N ARG A 707 6.39 -21.09 21.76
CA ARG A 707 7.66 -21.02 22.50
C ARG A 707 8.17 -19.59 22.69
N LEU A 708 7.42 -18.59 22.24
CA LEU A 708 7.79 -17.21 22.50
C LEU A 708 7.85 -16.96 24.02
N GLY A 709 8.91 -16.27 24.45
CA GLY A 709 9.08 -15.84 25.83
C GLY A 709 8.05 -14.78 26.26
N PRO A 710 8.09 -14.35 27.53
CA PRO A 710 7.17 -13.34 28.05
C PRO A 710 7.28 -12.02 27.28
N GLY A 711 6.16 -11.28 27.24
CA GLY A 711 6.08 -9.91 26.73
C GLY A 711 6.72 -8.89 27.68
N LYS A 712 6.61 -7.61 27.32
CA LYS A 712 7.19 -6.47 28.04
C LYS A 712 6.96 -6.47 29.56
N TYR A 713 5.78 -6.89 30.00
CA TYR A 713 5.40 -6.91 31.43
C TYR A 713 5.14 -8.32 31.97
N GLY A 714 5.67 -9.37 31.34
CA GLY A 714 5.55 -10.75 31.84
C GLY A 714 4.38 -11.55 31.27
N GLY A 715 3.39 -10.88 30.66
CA GLY A 715 2.27 -11.56 29.99
C GLY A 715 2.68 -12.45 28.82
N ILE A 716 1.85 -13.45 28.51
CA ILE A 716 2.08 -14.35 27.38
C ILE A 716 1.79 -13.65 26.05
N LYS A 717 2.65 -13.82 25.04
CA LYS A 717 2.49 -13.20 23.72
C LYS A 717 1.38 -13.90 22.92
N GLU A 718 0.52 -13.11 22.27
CA GLU A 718 -0.55 -13.65 21.42
C GLU A 718 0.03 -14.41 20.21
N GLY A 719 1.12 -13.91 19.64
CA GLY A 719 1.79 -14.56 18.53
C GLY A 719 2.59 -13.58 17.69
N LEU A 720 2.53 -13.77 16.37
CA LEU A 720 3.36 -13.05 15.40
C LEU A 720 2.53 -12.47 14.26
N ILE A 721 3.01 -11.34 13.73
CA ILE A 721 2.59 -10.82 12.43
C ILE A 721 3.76 -10.88 11.46
N PHE A 722 3.52 -11.42 10.28
CA PHE A 722 4.43 -11.43 9.15
C PHE A 722 3.92 -10.42 8.12
N ARG A 723 4.67 -9.35 7.90
CA ARG A 723 4.33 -8.32 6.90
C ARG A 723 5.32 -8.37 5.76
N ALA A 724 4.85 -8.66 4.55
CA ALA A 724 5.74 -8.72 3.41
C ALA A 724 6.22 -7.30 3.06
N ASN A 725 7.53 -7.15 2.82
CA ASN A 725 8.13 -5.84 2.56
C ASN A 725 7.67 -5.23 1.22
N ASP A 726 7.23 -6.06 0.29
CA ASP A 726 6.83 -5.71 -1.08
C ASP A 726 5.31 -5.55 -1.26
N ASP A 727 4.51 -6.23 -0.43
CA ASP A 727 3.04 -6.20 -0.51
C ASP A 727 2.38 -6.50 0.84
N TRP A 728 1.90 -5.46 1.51
CA TRP A 728 1.22 -5.57 2.81
C TRP A 728 0.00 -6.49 2.78
N LYS A 729 -0.68 -6.65 1.63
CA LYS A 729 -1.88 -7.48 1.48
C LYS A 729 -1.58 -8.97 1.60
N THR A 730 -0.31 -9.35 1.45
CA THR A 730 0.15 -10.73 1.57
C THR A 730 0.67 -11.06 2.98
N GLY A 731 0.47 -10.14 3.93
CA GLY A 731 0.73 -10.37 5.33
C GLY A 731 -0.19 -11.43 5.95
N PHE A 732 0.32 -12.08 6.99
CA PHE A 732 -0.41 -13.09 7.75
C PHE A 732 -0.04 -13.05 9.22
N LYS A 733 -0.86 -13.69 10.05
CA LYS A 733 -0.68 -13.81 11.48
C LYS A 733 -0.56 -15.27 11.90
N VAL A 734 0.29 -15.51 12.89
CA VAL A 734 0.46 -16.80 13.56
C VAL A 734 0.03 -16.58 15.00
N ILE A 735 -1.10 -17.17 15.40
CA ILE A 735 -1.61 -17.05 16.78
C ILE A 735 -1.13 -18.27 17.56
N SER A 736 -0.52 -18.03 18.73
CA SER A 736 -0.09 -19.08 19.63
C SER A 736 -1.30 -19.87 20.16
N ASN A 737 -1.26 -21.19 19.99
CA ASN A 737 -2.24 -22.09 20.58
C ASN A 737 -2.10 -22.14 22.10
N ARG A 738 -0.87 -22.04 22.61
CA ARG A 738 -0.60 -21.89 24.04
C ARG A 738 -1.29 -20.64 24.61
N TRP A 739 -1.18 -19.51 23.91
CA TRP A 739 -1.86 -18.28 24.30
C TRP A 739 -3.38 -18.43 24.29
N LEU A 740 -3.97 -18.96 23.20
CA LEU A 740 -5.41 -19.22 23.11
C LEU A 740 -5.92 -20.07 24.28
N LYS A 741 -5.14 -21.08 24.68
CA LYS A 741 -5.42 -21.92 25.86
C LYS A 741 -5.49 -21.11 27.15
N MET A 742 -4.45 -20.33 27.41
CA MET A 742 -4.23 -19.65 28.67
C MET A 742 -5.21 -18.50 28.88
N THR A 743 -5.61 -17.84 27.79
CA THR A 743 -6.55 -16.71 27.82
C THR A 743 -8.01 -17.15 27.60
N GLY A 744 -8.25 -18.43 27.31
CA GLY A 744 -9.58 -18.96 27.00
C GLY A 744 -10.17 -18.39 25.71
N LYS A 745 -9.33 -17.82 24.84
CA LYS A 745 -9.71 -17.13 23.61
C LYS A 745 -9.91 -18.07 22.42
#